data_AF-L0P905-F1
#
_entry.id   AF-L0P905-F1
#
_cell.length_a   1.000
_cell.length_b   1.000
_cell.length_c   1.000
_cell.angle_alpha   90.00
_cell.angle_beta   90.00
_cell.angle_gamma   90.00
#
_symmetry.space_group_name_H-M   'P 1'
#
loop_
_entity.id
_entity.type
_entity.pdbx_description
1 polymer ?
#
loop_
_entity_poly.entity_id
_entity_poly.type
_entity_poly.pdbx_seq_one_letter_code
_entity_poly.pdbx_strand_id
1 'polypeptide(L)'
;GELVCIVGPIGSGKSTLLLSIINETYKIYGTININGTIGYCSQVSWIQNSTVMDNILFGKPYDKHKYQKVINVCCLDVDIQTFANRDLTEIGEKGVTLSGGQKQRINIARSVYFDADIILLDDSLSSVDSNVSKDIFEKCIRNFLKDKTVIFVTHHLNILSKADKIVYLENGEIMEMGKYSDLINKQEYFYHFVEEFIKVEEQEEETSEKTTEGFQVKENEFNTLMQKEEREIGSIKWIVYIQFIRAAGGLWLVPVIILLLSAFEFVNIGNNLWLSFWSKNQFQKSPNFYIFIYLALGVAQTLLYFIIYYAYYACSKNATTNMHHKAVERVIRAPMLFFDTTPLGRIINKFTKDIKILDNSLADSYLLFSLTSSYIVAIFILITLIVSSREVKRLDSLQKSDLYAQISETLTDAIGNMIILSITILSITSDIDATTTGLILSYCLQIVSMMSWMLRQFAEVEINMNSVERLHHYADKLGTEAPLVIPEKRPPPDWPQNGEIIFNDVWLKYREELPYSLKGLNIRINKGEKVGIVGRTGAGKSSIMVALYRLVELSKGSIIIDGICISEIGLHDLRSKLSIIPQEPTLFEGTIRSNLDPFNEYTDQEVWDSLERSWFLDSIKRQYTSEKDGSSKFSLESPVEIDGQNFSLGQRQLLTMARALLRKSKIIIFDEATSSIDARTELKIQNTIQNEFKNATLLCIGNRIKTVINYDTIIVIDSGTLVESGSPQELFNKQDGVFRSLCFSAGITNIVPSYDDFAKQQNDIFSKDFPIDGASLDIRTKAPNGVEFSVKGNQTSKIGSILGQLEGKYSDKLSGFSFLQNWTTNNALATKIELQDHLAKGLSADINTTLFLSSNTKNAKLGLGYKQPTVNVRTTIDLFKGPTFLGNIVVGKDGFLAGGNISYDILNGSITDYAASIGCIQPQYSIAVQATQNLSVFSASYYHRVNSLTEVAGRMTWDTKKPSSMIALEVGTKHFLDKDVFVK
;
A
#
# COMPACT_ATOMS: atom_id res chain seq x y z
N GLY A 1 36.48 -4.04 14.76
CA GLY A 1 35.16 -4.53 14.38
C GLY A 1 35.25 -5.26 13.06
N GLU A 2 34.27 -6.10 12.75
CA GLU A 2 34.12 -6.74 11.44
C GLU A 2 32.75 -6.35 10.87
N LEU A 3 32.69 -6.02 9.57
CA LEU A 3 31.44 -5.80 8.84
C LEU A 3 31.01 -7.11 8.17
N VAL A 4 29.97 -7.73 8.72
CA VAL A 4 29.37 -8.97 8.23
C VAL A 4 28.09 -8.66 7.49
N CYS A 5 28.01 -8.97 6.19
CA CYS A 5 26.79 -8.80 5.41
C CYS A 5 26.01 -10.13 5.30
N ILE A 6 24.70 -10.09 5.47
CA ILE A 6 23.81 -11.25 5.35
C ILE A 6 22.87 -11.02 4.18
N VAL A 7 22.85 -11.97 3.24
CA VAL A 7 22.08 -11.87 1.99
C VAL A 7 21.34 -13.17 1.67
N GLY A 8 20.33 -13.06 0.81
CA GLY A 8 19.51 -14.19 0.36
C GLY A 8 18.11 -13.75 -0.07
N PRO A 9 17.33 -14.66 -0.69
CA PRO A 9 15.98 -14.35 -1.20
C PRO A 9 14.98 -13.90 -0.11
N ILE A 10 13.90 -13.23 -0.49
CA ILE A 10 12.84 -12.80 0.45
C ILE A 10 12.24 -14.04 1.14
N GLY A 11 12.07 -13.98 2.46
CA GLY A 11 11.57 -15.10 3.25
C GLY A 11 12.61 -16.17 3.61
N SER A 12 13.90 -15.95 3.32
CA SER A 12 14.96 -16.92 3.67
C SER A 12 15.32 -17.01 5.16
N GLY A 13 14.75 -16.15 6.02
CA GLY A 13 14.99 -16.14 7.48
C GLY A 13 16.03 -15.12 7.97
N LYS A 14 16.43 -14.14 7.14
CA LYS A 14 17.47 -13.14 7.49
C LYS A 14 17.13 -12.31 8.73
N SER A 15 15.95 -11.69 8.76
CA SER A 15 15.51 -10.90 9.92
C SER A 15 15.29 -11.80 11.14
N THR A 16 14.77 -13.02 10.95
CA THR A 16 14.65 -14.03 12.01
C THR A 16 16.00 -14.40 12.63
N LEU A 17 17.07 -14.44 11.84
CA LEU A 17 18.43 -14.66 12.34
C LEU A 17 18.89 -13.51 13.25
N LEU A 18 18.64 -12.25 12.88
CA LEU A 18 18.92 -11.10 13.75
C LEU A 18 18.09 -11.12 15.04
N LEU A 19 16.79 -11.43 14.94
CA LEU A 19 15.89 -11.58 16.09
C LEU A 19 16.35 -12.70 17.03
N SER A 20 16.94 -13.77 16.48
CA SER A 20 17.52 -14.86 17.27
C SER A 20 18.78 -14.43 18.03
N ILE A 21 19.58 -13.51 17.48
CA ILE A 21 20.74 -12.93 18.17
C ILE A 21 20.29 -12.08 19.36
N ILE A 22 19.22 -11.29 19.22
CA ILE A 22 18.68 -10.49 20.34
C ILE A 22 17.76 -11.29 21.28
N ASN A 23 17.62 -12.60 21.07
CA ASN A 23 16.86 -13.52 21.90
C ASN A 23 15.33 -13.24 21.93
N GLU A 24 14.77 -12.77 20.80
CA GLU A 24 13.32 -12.59 20.59
C GLU A 24 12.63 -13.84 20.00
N THR A 25 13.40 -14.87 19.62
CA THR A 25 12.88 -16.13 19.08
C THR A 25 13.09 -17.29 20.05
N TYR A 26 12.18 -18.28 20.02
CA TYR A 26 12.33 -19.50 20.81
C TYR A 26 13.42 -20.41 20.23
N LYS A 27 14.52 -20.54 20.96
CA LYS A 27 15.62 -21.45 20.62
C LYS A 27 15.31 -22.87 21.10
N ILE A 28 15.31 -23.84 20.17
CA ILE A 28 15.04 -25.26 20.48
C ILE A 28 16.35 -26.01 20.80
N TYR A 29 17.40 -25.83 20.00
CA TYR A 29 18.71 -26.47 20.16
C TYR A 29 19.86 -25.48 19.86
N GLY A 30 21.06 -25.71 20.39
CA GLY A 30 22.26 -24.90 20.13
C GLY A 30 22.56 -23.78 21.15
N THR A 31 23.73 -23.15 21.01
CA THR A 31 24.21 -22.07 21.90
C THR A 31 24.51 -20.80 21.10
N ILE A 32 24.16 -19.64 21.66
CA ILE A 32 24.46 -18.32 21.10
C ILE A 32 25.25 -17.58 22.19
N ASN A 33 26.51 -17.24 21.89
CA ASN A 33 27.39 -16.53 22.81
C ASN A 33 27.61 -15.11 22.28
N ILE A 34 27.28 -14.11 23.08
CA ILE A 34 27.36 -12.69 22.73
C ILE A 34 28.25 -12.01 23.76
N ASN A 35 29.21 -11.21 23.29
CA ASN A 35 30.09 -10.44 24.16
C ASN A 35 30.08 -8.97 23.73
N GLY A 36 29.55 -8.11 24.60
CA GLY A 36 29.34 -6.68 24.33
C GLY A 36 27.86 -6.29 24.29
N THR A 37 27.62 -4.99 24.20
CA THR A 37 26.29 -4.41 24.06
C THR A 37 25.79 -4.48 22.62
N ILE A 38 24.48 -4.63 22.43
CA ILE A 38 23.84 -4.68 21.10
C ILE A 38 23.00 -3.43 20.86
N GLY A 39 23.18 -2.82 19.70
CA GLY A 39 22.24 -1.88 19.10
C GLY A 39 21.53 -2.54 17.92
N TYR A 40 20.21 -2.44 17.84
CA TYR A 40 19.42 -3.00 16.74
C TYR A 40 18.71 -1.87 15.99
N CYS A 41 18.81 -1.86 14.66
CA CYS A 41 18.06 -1.02 13.75
C CYS A 41 17.16 -1.93 12.92
N SER A 42 15.86 -1.91 13.24
CA SER A 42 14.83 -2.71 12.56
C SER A 42 14.58 -2.27 11.11
N GLN A 43 14.06 -3.19 10.31
CA GLN A 43 13.61 -2.93 8.93
C GLN A 43 12.43 -1.95 8.91
N VAL A 44 11.44 -2.17 9.77
CA VAL A 44 10.36 -1.21 9.99
C VAL A 44 10.80 -0.22 11.05
N SER A 45 10.98 1.04 10.66
CA SER A 45 11.38 2.10 11.57
C SER A 45 10.32 2.38 12.63
N TRP A 46 10.69 2.20 13.89
CA TRP A 46 9.86 2.59 15.03
C TRP A 46 10.29 3.95 15.58
N ILE A 47 9.34 4.88 15.68
CA ILE A 47 9.58 6.25 16.13
C ILE A 47 8.65 6.53 17.33
N GLN A 48 9.22 7.02 18.41
CA GLN A 48 8.51 7.43 19.61
C GLN A 48 7.79 8.76 19.36
N ASN A 49 6.61 8.93 19.95
CA ASN A 49 5.87 10.20 19.95
C ASN A 49 6.57 11.22 20.87
N SER A 50 7.65 11.82 20.39
CA SER A 50 8.50 12.82 21.06
C SER A 50 9.24 13.64 19.99
N THR A 51 10.16 14.52 20.40
CA THR A 51 10.98 15.27 19.45
C THR A 51 11.93 14.38 18.63
N VAL A 52 12.41 14.87 17.49
CA VAL A 52 13.48 14.21 16.69
C VAL A 52 14.71 13.98 17.56
N MET A 53 15.09 14.96 18.38
CA MET A 53 16.20 14.89 19.31
C MET A 53 16.01 13.76 20.32
N ASP A 54 14.87 13.68 21.00
CA ASP A 54 14.61 12.63 21.99
C ASP A 54 14.62 11.24 21.36
N ASN A 55 14.13 11.12 20.13
CA ASN A 55 14.17 9.87 19.37
C ASN A 55 15.59 9.40 19.08
N ILE A 56 16.53 10.31 18.81
CA ILE A 56 17.93 9.99 18.54
C ILE A 56 18.69 9.74 19.85
N LEU A 57 18.46 10.55 20.88
CA LEU A 57 19.09 10.40 22.20
C LEU A 57 18.65 9.12 22.90
N PHE A 58 17.36 8.78 22.79
CA PHE A 58 16.76 7.57 23.34
C PHE A 58 17.13 7.30 24.80
N GLY A 59 17.01 8.34 25.64
CA GLY A 59 17.32 8.29 27.07
C GLY A 59 18.81 8.43 27.43
N LYS A 60 19.72 8.52 26.46
CA LYS A 60 21.13 8.88 26.70
C LYS A 60 21.28 10.40 26.91
N PRO A 61 22.28 10.85 27.68
CA PRO A 61 22.55 12.28 27.85
C PRO A 61 22.90 12.93 26.52
N TYR A 62 22.49 14.19 26.36
CA TYR A 62 22.82 15.00 25.18
C TYR A 62 24.29 15.43 25.22
N ASP A 63 25.08 14.92 24.27
CA ASP A 63 26.43 15.36 23.97
C ASP A 63 26.42 16.06 22.62
N LYS A 64 26.62 17.39 22.63
CA LYS A 64 26.56 18.23 21.43
C LYS A 64 27.53 17.78 20.33
N HIS A 65 28.75 17.38 20.69
CA HIS A 65 29.75 16.99 19.70
C HIS A 65 29.43 15.63 19.10
N LYS A 66 29.04 14.66 19.93
CA LYS A 66 28.61 13.34 19.46
C LYS A 66 27.35 13.44 18.62
N TYR A 67 26.36 14.21 19.07
CA TYR A 67 25.08 14.39 18.40
C TYR A 67 25.27 14.99 17.00
N GLN A 68 25.99 16.11 16.89
CA GLN A 68 26.25 16.74 15.60
C GLN A 68 27.00 15.82 14.64
N LYS A 69 27.95 15.03 15.16
CA LYS A 69 28.69 14.06 14.35
C LYS A 69 27.78 12.94 13.85
N VAL A 70 26.87 12.44 14.68
CA VAL A 70 25.87 11.42 14.30
C VAL A 70 24.92 11.96 13.23
N ILE A 71 24.37 13.17 13.41
CA ILE A 71 23.50 13.80 12.41
C ILE A 71 24.21 13.88 11.05
N ASN A 72 25.49 14.27 11.05
CA ASN A 72 26.26 14.41 9.82
C ASN A 72 26.53 13.07 9.12
N VAL A 73 27.00 12.05 9.85
CA VAL A 73 27.30 10.74 9.23
C VAL A 73 26.04 10.01 8.77
N CYS A 74 24.89 10.27 9.39
CA CYS A 74 23.58 9.74 8.98
C CYS A 74 22.88 10.59 7.91
N CYS A 75 23.51 11.67 7.42
CA CYS A 75 22.98 12.58 6.41
C CYS A 75 21.63 13.22 6.79
N LEU A 76 21.41 13.48 8.07
CA LEU A 76 20.19 14.12 8.60
C LEU A 76 20.26 15.64 8.64
N ASP A 77 21.42 16.25 8.36
CA ASP A 77 21.62 17.71 8.46
C ASP A 77 20.58 18.48 7.61
N VAL A 78 20.34 18.03 6.38
CA VAL A 78 19.39 18.66 5.46
C VAL A 78 17.95 18.47 5.95
N ASP A 79 17.59 17.27 6.40
CA ASP A 79 16.25 16.98 6.92
C ASP A 79 15.92 17.83 8.15
N ILE A 80 16.86 17.91 9.10
CA ILE A 80 16.67 18.71 10.32
C ILE A 80 16.49 20.18 9.98
N GLN A 81 17.15 20.70 8.95
CA GLN A 81 16.92 22.07 8.50
C GLN A 81 15.53 22.27 7.88
N THR A 82 14.92 21.23 7.31
CA THR A 82 13.56 21.30 6.76
C THR A 82 12.45 21.18 7.82
N PHE A 83 12.75 20.63 9.00
CA PHE A 83 11.74 20.45 10.04
C PHE A 83 11.33 21.77 10.71
N ALA A 84 10.04 21.89 11.03
CA ALA A 84 9.42 23.13 11.54
C ALA A 84 10.11 23.71 12.78
N ASN A 85 10.55 22.87 13.70
CA ASN A 85 11.30 23.25 14.91
C ASN A 85 12.67 22.57 14.95
N ARG A 86 13.28 22.34 13.78
CA ARG A 86 14.51 21.57 13.61
C ARG A 86 14.45 20.21 14.34
N ASP A 87 15.44 19.91 15.15
CA ASP A 87 15.55 18.68 15.95
C ASP A 87 14.57 18.65 17.16
N LEU A 88 13.97 19.77 17.54
CA LEU A 88 12.92 19.85 18.56
C LEU A 88 11.50 19.69 17.99
N THR A 89 11.38 19.32 16.72
CA THR A 89 10.08 19.06 16.09
C THR A 89 9.45 17.82 16.70
N GLU A 90 8.24 17.95 17.24
CA GLU A 90 7.45 16.81 17.74
C GLU A 90 7.05 15.91 16.58
N ILE A 91 7.52 14.66 16.64
CA ILE A 91 7.16 13.62 15.70
C ILE A 91 5.92 12.93 16.27
N GLY A 92 4.78 13.02 15.57
CA GLY A 92 3.53 12.40 16.00
C GLY A 92 3.63 10.87 16.16
N GLU A 93 2.55 10.24 16.64
CA GLU A 93 2.51 8.78 16.87
C GLU A 93 2.90 8.00 15.58
N LYS A 94 3.85 7.04 15.69
CA LYS A 94 4.47 6.32 14.54
C LYS A 94 5.15 7.21 13.48
N GLY A 95 5.37 8.48 13.78
CA GLY A 95 6.00 9.46 12.90
C GLY A 95 5.27 9.75 11.61
N VAL A 96 3.93 9.82 11.62
CA VAL A 96 3.11 10.13 10.43
C VAL A 96 3.59 11.37 9.65
N THR A 97 4.24 12.32 10.31
CA THR A 97 4.78 13.54 9.70
C THR A 97 6.09 13.36 8.91
N LEU A 98 6.72 12.18 8.97
CA LEU A 98 8.02 11.91 8.34
C LEU A 98 7.89 10.96 7.15
N SER A 99 8.73 11.15 6.13
CA SER A 99 8.88 10.18 5.03
C SER A 99 9.56 8.88 5.50
N GLY A 100 9.37 7.78 4.77
CA GLY A 100 9.99 6.49 5.08
C GLY A 100 11.53 6.58 5.21
N GLY A 101 12.19 7.27 4.27
CA GLY A 101 13.64 7.49 4.32
C GLY A 101 14.10 8.32 5.52
N GLN A 102 13.34 9.34 5.94
CA GLN A 102 13.64 10.13 7.13
C GLN A 102 13.49 9.32 8.41
N LYS A 103 12.41 8.53 8.53
CA LYS A 103 12.23 7.60 9.66
C LYS A 103 13.41 6.66 9.79
N GLN A 104 13.86 6.10 8.67
CA GLN A 104 14.98 5.17 8.63
C GLN A 104 16.29 5.82 9.03
N ARG A 105 16.59 7.03 8.54
CA ARG A 105 17.78 7.79 8.95
C ARG A 105 17.78 8.12 10.44
N ILE A 106 16.64 8.49 11.02
CA ILE A 106 16.49 8.72 12.46
C ILE A 106 16.71 7.42 13.25
N ASN A 107 16.21 6.29 12.76
CA ASN A 107 16.41 4.98 13.39
C ASN A 107 17.89 4.57 13.39
N ILE A 108 18.60 4.76 12.26
CA ILE A 108 20.05 4.54 12.18
C ILE A 108 20.79 5.48 13.14
N ALA A 109 20.46 6.78 13.14
CA ALA A 109 21.08 7.75 14.03
C ALA A 109 20.91 7.38 15.50
N ARG A 110 19.74 6.84 15.89
CA ARG A 110 19.50 6.30 17.24
C ARG A 110 20.46 5.17 17.58
N SER A 111 20.58 4.16 16.71
CA SER A 111 21.47 3.01 16.94
C SER A 111 22.95 3.43 17.02
N VAL A 112 23.36 4.40 16.20
CA VAL A 112 24.73 4.93 16.16
C VAL A 112 25.03 5.81 17.39
N TYR A 113 24.08 6.66 17.81
CA TYR A 113 24.26 7.50 19.00
C TYR A 113 24.36 6.66 20.29
N PHE A 114 23.59 5.57 20.35
CA PHE A 114 23.64 4.63 21.48
C PHE A 114 25.03 3.99 21.67
N ASP A 115 25.79 3.83 20.58
CA ASP A 115 27.22 3.45 20.58
C ASP A 115 27.50 2.08 21.21
N ALA A 116 26.71 1.09 20.80
CA ALA A 116 26.87 -0.31 21.17
C ALA A 116 28.17 -0.92 20.60
N ASP A 117 28.60 -2.06 21.15
CA ASP A 117 29.76 -2.82 20.66
C ASP A 117 29.43 -3.60 19.38
N ILE A 118 28.19 -4.10 19.30
CA ILE A 118 27.62 -4.85 18.18
C ILE A 118 26.42 -4.06 17.65
N ILE A 119 26.39 -3.78 16.36
CA ILE A 119 25.29 -3.08 15.69
C ILE A 119 24.67 -4.01 14.66
N LEU A 120 23.38 -4.29 14.82
CA LEU A 120 22.58 -5.11 13.93
C LEU A 120 21.72 -4.18 13.08
N LEU A 121 21.90 -4.24 11.76
CA LEU A 121 21.16 -3.43 10.79
C LEU A 121 20.31 -4.37 9.93
N ASP A 122 18.98 -4.24 10.00
CA ASP A 122 18.03 -5.08 9.29
C ASP A 122 17.48 -4.32 8.07
N ASP A 123 18.10 -4.50 6.92
CA ASP A 123 17.77 -3.84 5.65
C ASP A 123 17.55 -2.32 5.75
N SER A 124 18.36 -1.69 6.61
CA SER A 124 18.15 -0.30 7.03
C SER A 124 18.35 0.77 5.94
N LEU A 125 18.74 0.41 4.73
CA LEU A 125 18.98 1.35 3.63
C LEU A 125 17.94 1.29 2.50
N SER A 126 17.01 0.33 2.54
CA SER A 126 16.08 0.08 1.42
C SER A 126 15.06 1.19 1.16
N SER A 127 14.72 1.96 2.21
CA SER A 127 13.79 3.10 2.13
C SER A 127 14.49 4.45 1.87
N VAL A 128 15.80 4.44 1.65
CA VAL A 128 16.64 5.64 1.49
C VAL A 128 17.16 5.74 0.06
N ASP A 129 17.14 6.95 -0.50
CA ASP A 129 17.66 7.22 -1.85
C ASP A 129 19.09 6.70 -2.04
N SER A 130 19.41 6.16 -3.22
CA SER A 130 20.68 5.47 -3.50
C SER A 130 21.93 6.29 -3.19
N ASN A 131 21.93 7.59 -3.50
CA ASN A 131 23.05 8.50 -3.19
C ASN A 131 23.24 8.69 -1.68
N VAL A 132 22.15 8.89 -0.96
CA VAL A 132 22.18 9.04 0.51
C VAL A 132 22.54 7.72 1.17
N SER A 133 22.07 6.59 0.63
CA SER A 133 22.43 5.24 1.06
C SER A 133 23.93 4.96 0.91
N LYS A 134 24.53 5.31 -0.24
CA LYS A 134 25.99 5.26 -0.45
C LYS A 134 26.74 6.10 0.58
N ASP A 135 26.28 7.32 0.82
CA ASP A 135 26.87 8.24 1.80
C ASP A 135 26.78 7.71 3.24
N ILE A 136 25.64 7.17 3.66
CA ILE A 136 25.46 6.55 4.98
C ILE A 136 26.35 5.32 5.10
N PHE A 137 26.43 4.49 4.06
CA PHE A 137 27.27 3.30 4.08
C PHE A 137 28.75 3.67 4.24
N GLU A 138 29.27 4.63 3.48
CA GLU A 138 30.67 5.04 3.57
C GLU A 138 30.96 5.86 4.84
N LYS A 139 30.20 6.91 5.12
CA LYS A 139 30.47 7.81 6.26
C LYS A 139 30.16 7.14 7.60
N CYS A 140 29.03 6.44 7.70
CA CYS A 140 28.56 5.85 8.94
C CYS A 140 29.02 4.39 9.11
N ILE A 141 28.53 3.47 8.27
CA ILE A 141 28.71 2.02 8.48
C ILE A 141 30.18 1.62 8.36
N ARG A 142 30.88 2.12 7.35
CA ARG A 142 32.28 1.75 7.10
C ARG A 142 33.27 2.54 7.94
N ASN A 143 33.14 3.88 7.96
CA ASN A 143 34.16 4.74 8.57
C ASN A 143 33.88 5.03 10.05
N PHE A 144 32.68 5.49 10.39
CA PHE A 144 32.35 5.83 11.78
C PHE A 144 32.27 4.58 12.67
N LEU A 145 31.74 3.47 12.16
CA LEU A 145 31.59 2.21 12.90
C LEU A 145 32.72 1.19 12.68
N LYS A 146 33.85 1.59 12.06
CA LYS A 146 34.97 0.68 11.72
C LYS A 146 35.48 -0.18 12.91
N ASP A 147 35.45 0.37 14.10
CA ASP A 147 35.99 -0.28 15.29
C ASP A 147 34.96 -1.23 15.95
N LYS A 148 33.68 -1.15 15.54
CA LYS A 148 32.53 -1.91 16.06
C LYS A 148 32.19 -3.12 15.20
N THR A 149 31.56 -4.14 15.77
CA THR A 149 31.06 -5.28 15.00
C THR A 149 29.73 -4.92 14.38
N VAL A 150 29.61 -4.96 13.05
CA VAL A 150 28.38 -4.59 12.35
C VAL A 150 27.87 -5.80 11.59
N ILE A 151 26.64 -6.23 11.89
CA ILE A 151 25.95 -7.27 11.12
C ILE A 151 24.85 -6.58 10.31
N PHE A 152 25.01 -6.57 8.99
CA PHE A 152 24.13 -5.87 8.09
C PHE A 152 23.39 -6.84 7.17
N VAL A 153 22.09 -7.02 7.41
CA VAL A 153 21.20 -7.65 6.44
C VAL A 153 20.87 -6.62 5.38
N THR A 154 21.07 -6.93 4.10
CA THR A 154 20.78 -5.99 3.02
C THR A 154 20.36 -6.70 1.74
N HIS A 155 19.50 -6.06 0.97
CA HIS A 155 19.18 -6.46 -0.39
C HIS A 155 20.05 -5.78 -1.46
N HIS A 156 20.88 -4.80 -1.10
CA HIS A 156 21.76 -4.09 -2.02
C HIS A 156 23.07 -4.87 -2.22
N LEU A 157 23.33 -5.38 -3.43
CA LEU A 157 24.52 -6.20 -3.68
C LEU A 157 25.80 -5.38 -3.88
N ASN A 158 25.67 -4.13 -4.34
CA ASN A 158 26.78 -3.22 -4.62
C ASN A 158 27.70 -2.93 -3.43
N ILE A 159 27.24 -3.19 -2.20
CA ILE A 159 28.00 -2.99 -0.96
C ILE A 159 28.68 -4.28 -0.45
N LEU A 160 28.36 -5.45 -1.02
CA LEU A 160 28.89 -6.73 -0.57
C LEU A 160 30.38 -6.89 -0.84
N SER A 161 30.88 -6.33 -1.94
CA SER A 161 32.31 -6.31 -2.25
C SER A 161 33.15 -5.58 -1.21
N LYS A 162 32.52 -4.72 -0.39
CA LYS A 162 33.15 -3.94 0.67
C LYS A 162 33.00 -4.56 2.06
N ALA A 163 32.27 -5.68 2.18
CA ALA A 163 32.10 -6.40 3.44
C ALA A 163 33.33 -7.25 3.76
N ASP A 164 33.67 -7.38 5.04
CA ASP A 164 34.76 -8.26 5.48
C ASP A 164 34.37 -9.73 5.33
N LYS A 165 33.09 -10.03 5.52
CA LYS A 165 32.52 -11.37 5.44
C LYS A 165 31.06 -11.33 4.98
N ILE A 166 30.68 -12.33 4.19
CA ILE A 166 29.33 -12.50 3.67
C ILE A 166 28.76 -13.83 4.16
N VAL A 167 27.48 -13.84 4.50
CA VAL A 167 26.68 -15.01 4.85
C VAL A 167 25.51 -15.09 3.87
N TYR A 168 25.47 -16.15 3.06
CA TYR A 168 24.35 -16.42 2.14
C TYR A 168 23.37 -17.41 2.78
N LEU A 169 22.12 -16.98 2.94
CA LEU A 169 21.05 -17.68 3.65
C LEU A 169 19.90 -18.01 2.69
N GLU A 170 19.53 -19.29 2.61
CA GLU A 170 18.43 -19.78 1.78
C GLU A 170 17.59 -20.80 2.55
N ASN A 171 16.26 -20.67 2.49
CA ASN A 171 15.31 -21.56 3.18
C ASN A 171 15.57 -21.79 4.69
N GLY A 172 16.11 -20.79 5.40
CA GLY A 172 16.42 -20.89 6.83
C GLY A 172 17.76 -21.56 7.14
N GLU A 173 18.56 -21.91 6.13
CA GLU A 173 19.88 -22.53 6.28
C GLU A 173 20.98 -21.63 5.73
N ILE A 174 22.16 -21.66 6.36
CA ILE A 174 23.35 -20.96 5.87
C ILE A 174 24.01 -21.87 4.84
N MET A 175 23.95 -21.47 3.57
CA MET A 175 24.49 -22.26 2.46
C MET A 175 25.99 -22.01 2.29
N GLU A 176 26.41 -20.74 2.36
CA GLU A 176 27.80 -20.33 2.15
C GLU A 176 28.21 -19.17 3.06
N MET A 177 29.48 -19.15 3.47
CA MET A 177 30.10 -18.04 4.21
C MET A 177 31.55 -17.83 3.77
N GLY A 178 31.96 -16.57 3.62
CA GLY A 178 33.33 -16.25 3.22
C GLY A 178 33.52 -14.79 2.80
N LYS A 179 34.71 -14.46 2.29
CA LYS A 179 34.95 -13.16 1.64
C LYS A 179 34.30 -13.15 0.26
N TYR A 180 33.92 -11.97 -0.22
CA TYR A 180 33.30 -11.80 -1.54
C TYR A 180 34.10 -12.49 -2.67
N SER A 181 35.42 -12.27 -2.72
CA SER A 181 36.31 -12.88 -3.72
C SER A 181 36.27 -14.40 -3.71
N ASP A 182 36.20 -14.99 -2.52
CA ASP A 182 36.29 -16.44 -2.35
C ASP A 182 34.97 -17.10 -2.74
N LEU A 183 33.84 -16.47 -2.42
CA LEU A 183 32.50 -16.96 -2.77
C LEU A 183 32.23 -16.84 -4.28
N ILE A 184 32.63 -15.74 -4.92
CA ILE A 184 32.51 -15.59 -6.38
C ILE A 184 33.36 -16.64 -7.12
N ASN A 185 34.57 -16.92 -6.63
CA ASN A 185 35.46 -17.91 -7.26
C ASN A 185 34.97 -19.35 -7.14
N LYS A 186 34.14 -19.68 -6.14
CA LYS A 186 33.56 -21.02 -5.97
C LYS A 186 32.53 -21.37 -7.05
N GLN A 187 31.89 -20.36 -7.65
CA GLN A 187 30.81 -20.55 -8.64
C GLN A 187 29.64 -21.42 -8.15
N GLU A 188 29.32 -21.33 -6.86
CA GLU A 188 28.24 -22.07 -6.21
C GLU A 188 26.97 -21.20 -6.04
N TYR A 189 26.23 -21.36 -4.95
CA TYR A 189 24.93 -20.72 -4.68
C TYR A 189 25.04 -19.19 -4.64
N PHE A 190 26.04 -18.64 -3.95
CA PHE A 190 26.22 -17.18 -3.85
C PHE A 190 26.56 -16.55 -5.22
N TYR A 191 27.37 -17.23 -6.03
CA TYR A 191 27.74 -16.76 -7.37
C TYR A 191 26.52 -16.70 -8.28
N HIS A 192 25.68 -17.75 -8.32
CA HIS A 192 24.47 -17.75 -9.13
C HIS A 192 23.48 -16.67 -8.69
N PHE A 193 23.35 -16.44 -7.38
CA PHE A 193 22.55 -15.34 -6.84
C PHE A 193 23.07 -13.97 -7.31
N VAL A 194 24.38 -13.72 -7.22
CA VAL A 194 24.98 -12.44 -7.66
C VAL A 194 24.92 -12.28 -9.18
N GLU A 195 25.16 -13.33 -9.96
CA GLU A 195 25.10 -13.31 -11.43
C GLU A 195 23.69 -13.00 -11.96
N GLU A 196 22.66 -13.56 -11.31
CA GLU A 196 21.26 -13.28 -11.65
C GLU A 196 20.89 -11.81 -11.38
N PHE A 197 21.49 -11.18 -10.35
CA PHE A 197 21.28 -9.77 -10.02
C PHE A 197 22.15 -8.80 -10.82
N ILE A 198 23.41 -9.11 -11.14
CA ILE A 198 24.28 -8.24 -11.95
C ILE A 198 23.72 -8.07 -13.37
N LYS A 199 23.11 -9.12 -13.94
CA LYS A 199 22.38 -9.03 -15.22
C LYS A 199 21.22 -8.02 -15.18
N VAL A 200 20.74 -7.67 -13.99
CA VAL A 200 19.69 -6.68 -13.75
C VAL A 200 20.28 -5.29 -13.44
N GLU A 201 21.37 -5.20 -12.66
CA GLU A 201 22.04 -3.92 -12.30
C GLU A 201 22.89 -3.30 -13.42
N GLU A 202 23.46 -4.08 -14.36
CA GLU A 202 24.16 -3.52 -15.55
C GLU A 202 23.22 -2.72 -16.48
N GLN A 203 21.91 -2.77 -16.27
CA GLN A 203 20.94 -1.89 -16.92
C GLN A 203 20.69 -0.56 -16.17
N GLU A 204 21.25 -0.35 -14.97
CA GLU A 204 20.96 0.78 -14.08
C GLU A 204 22.15 1.73 -13.80
N GLU A 205 23.41 1.33 -13.98
CA GLU A 205 24.57 2.11 -13.47
C GLU A 205 25.04 3.32 -14.31
N GLU A 206 24.56 3.58 -15.53
CA GLU A 206 25.06 4.72 -16.33
C GLU A 206 24.45 6.11 -15.99
N THR A 207 23.61 6.26 -14.98
CA THR A 207 22.78 7.48 -14.79
C THR A 207 22.97 8.28 -13.50
N SER A 208 24.09 8.14 -12.80
CA SER A 208 24.31 8.92 -11.57
C SER A 208 25.69 9.57 -11.49
N GLU A 209 25.82 10.78 -12.04
CA GLU A 209 26.65 11.85 -11.44
C GLU A 209 26.28 13.25 -11.97
N LYS A 210 26.13 14.20 -11.01
CA LYS A 210 26.02 15.67 -11.11
C LYS A 210 24.62 16.30 -11.26
N THR A 211 24.13 16.86 -10.14
CA THR A 211 23.76 18.29 -10.03
C THR A 211 23.56 18.67 -8.56
N THR A 212 24.28 19.69 -8.11
CA THR A 212 24.09 20.38 -6.82
C THR A 212 24.09 21.86 -7.15
N GLU A 213 22.97 22.58 -6.98
CA GLU A 213 22.94 24.01 -6.65
C GLU A 213 21.66 24.34 -5.85
N GLY A 214 21.83 25.11 -4.78
CA GLY A 214 20.83 25.34 -3.73
C GLY A 214 19.88 26.50 -4.00
N PHE A 215 18.78 26.55 -3.24
CA PHE A 215 17.81 27.64 -3.24
C PHE A 215 17.56 28.15 -1.82
N GLN A 216 17.65 29.47 -1.64
CA GLN A 216 17.23 30.19 -0.42
C GLN A 216 15.72 30.47 -0.49
N VAL A 217 14.99 30.23 0.59
CA VAL A 217 13.58 30.64 0.75
C VAL A 217 13.41 31.40 2.07
N LYS A 218 12.67 32.51 1.99
CA LYS A 218 12.39 33.48 3.05
C LYS A 218 11.51 32.90 4.16
N GLU A 219 11.84 33.30 5.39
CA GLU A 219 11.10 33.03 6.62
C GLU A 219 9.65 33.53 6.56
N ASN A 220 8.71 32.69 6.98
CA ASN A 220 7.44 33.08 7.57
C ASN A 220 7.16 32.15 8.75
N GLU A 221 6.73 32.74 9.87
CA GLU A 221 6.44 32.10 11.15
C GLU A 221 5.35 31.01 11.04
N PHE A 222 5.56 29.80 11.57
CA PHE A 222 4.51 28.78 11.62
C PHE A 222 4.50 27.86 12.86
N ASN A 223 3.25 27.54 13.25
CA ASN A 223 2.79 26.87 14.46
C ASN A 223 2.87 25.33 14.43
N THR A 224 2.95 24.71 15.62
CA THR A 224 2.97 23.26 15.86
C THR A 224 1.75 22.51 15.27
N LEU A 225 2.01 21.35 14.67
CA LEU A 225 1.05 20.57 13.85
C LEU A 225 -0.04 19.85 14.67
N MET A 226 0.29 19.47 15.91
CA MET A 226 -0.63 18.84 16.86
C MET A 226 -1.29 19.90 17.75
N GLN A 227 -2.61 19.80 17.90
CA GLN A 227 -3.34 20.64 18.86
C GLN A 227 -3.00 20.19 20.29
N LYS A 228 -2.38 21.09 21.06
CA LYS A 228 -2.29 20.97 22.52
C LYS A 228 -3.70 20.98 23.09
N GLU A 229 -3.92 20.14 24.09
CA GLU A 229 -5.23 19.97 24.74
C GLU A 229 -5.70 21.32 25.30
N GLU A 230 -6.76 21.90 24.73
CA GLU A 230 -7.50 22.98 25.37
C GLU A 230 -8.23 22.39 26.58
N ARG A 231 -7.65 22.57 27.76
CA ARG A 231 -8.39 22.39 29.01
C ARG A 231 -9.23 23.64 29.19
N GLU A 232 -10.55 23.53 29.08
CA GLU A 232 -11.42 24.58 29.58
C GLU A 232 -11.16 24.69 31.09
N ILE A 233 -10.55 25.79 31.52
CA ILE A 233 -10.32 26.11 32.94
C ILE A 233 -11.58 26.83 33.42
N GLY A 234 -12.45 26.14 34.15
CA GLY A 234 -13.68 26.71 34.68
C GLY A 234 -14.71 25.66 35.10
N SER A 235 -15.82 26.12 35.69
CA SER A 235 -16.97 25.28 36.02
C SER A 235 -17.72 24.83 34.76
N ILE A 236 -18.32 23.65 34.80
CA ILE A 236 -19.06 23.08 33.66
C ILE A 236 -20.26 23.96 33.32
N LYS A 237 -20.41 24.28 32.03
CA LYS A 237 -21.54 25.09 31.55
C LYS A 237 -22.86 24.33 31.76
N TRP A 238 -23.87 25.01 32.31
CA TRP A 238 -25.21 24.45 32.56
C TRP A 238 -25.87 23.76 31.34
N ILE A 239 -25.48 24.15 30.13
CA ILE A 239 -25.94 23.52 28.89
C ILE A 239 -25.61 22.03 28.82
N VAL A 240 -24.48 21.59 29.38
CA VAL A 240 -24.01 20.20 29.35
C VAL A 240 -24.97 19.31 30.16
N TYR A 241 -25.43 19.77 31.33
CA TYR A 241 -26.41 19.06 32.15
C TYR A 241 -27.75 18.86 31.40
N ILE A 242 -28.22 19.90 30.72
CA ILE A 242 -29.46 19.84 29.93
C ILE A 242 -29.31 18.85 28.77
N GLN A 243 -28.14 18.81 28.13
CA GLN A 243 -27.87 17.87 27.03
C GLN A 243 -27.85 16.42 27.51
N PHE A 244 -27.27 16.15 28.69
CA PHE A 244 -27.30 14.83 29.30
C PHE A 244 -28.74 14.37 29.59
N ILE A 245 -29.58 15.23 30.17
CA ILE A 245 -30.99 14.93 30.44
C ILE A 245 -31.77 14.71 29.12
N ARG A 246 -31.48 15.50 28.08
CA ARG A 246 -32.08 15.28 26.75
C ARG A 246 -31.67 13.93 26.16
N ALA A 247 -30.43 13.50 26.33
CA ALA A 247 -29.96 12.19 25.89
C ALA A 247 -30.61 11.04 26.67
N ALA A 248 -30.97 11.25 27.94
CA ALA A 248 -31.59 10.23 28.80
C ALA A 248 -33.04 9.85 28.42
N GLY A 249 -33.75 10.72 27.71
CA GLY A 249 -35.17 10.53 27.35
C GLY A 249 -36.04 11.79 27.40
N GLY A 250 -35.40 12.97 27.57
CA GLY A 250 -36.05 14.28 27.48
C GLY A 250 -36.37 14.91 28.83
N LEU A 251 -36.79 16.19 28.79
CA LEU A 251 -36.98 17.00 30.00
C LEU A 251 -38.16 16.55 30.88
N TRP A 252 -39.10 15.75 30.35
CA TRP A 252 -40.26 15.24 31.11
C TRP A 252 -39.88 14.25 32.21
N LEU A 253 -38.68 13.64 32.12
CA LEU A 253 -38.17 12.74 33.15
C LEU A 253 -37.85 13.47 34.45
N VAL A 254 -37.47 14.74 34.39
CA VAL A 254 -37.13 15.56 35.56
C VAL A 254 -38.28 15.66 36.56
N PRO A 255 -39.50 16.09 36.20
CA PRO A 255 -40.61 16.14 37.14
C PRO A 255 -41.02 14.75 37.67
N VAL A 256 -40.86 13.68 36.89
CA VAL A 256 -41.14 12.31 37.34
C VAL A 256 -40.16 11.89 38.43
N ILE A 257 -38.87 12.16 38.24
CA ILE A 257 -37.82 11.88 39.23
C ILE A 257 -38.07 12.69 40.51
N ILE A 258 -38.39 13.99 40.39
CA ILE A 258 -38.70 14.84 41.55
C ILE A 258 -39.91 14.30 42.32
N LEU A 259 -40.94 13.81 41.62
CA LEU A 259 -42.12 13.21 42.25
C LEU A 259 -41.78 11.90 42.99
N LEU A 260 -40.95 11.04 42.39
CA LEU A 260 -40.49 9.80 43.02
C LEU A 260 -39.65 10.07 44.27
N LEU A 261 -38.72 11.03 44.20
CA LEU A 261 -37.91 11.45 45.35
C LEU A 261 -38.79 12.02 46.46
N SER A 262 -39.74 12.90 46.12
CA SER A 262 -40.67 13.47 47.10
C SER A 262 -41.51 12.40 47.78
N ALA A 263 -41.98 11.40 47.03
CA ALA A 263 -42.73 10.27 47.58
C ALA A 263 -41.84 9.41 48.51
N PHE A 264 -40.59 9.14 48.13
CA PHE A 264 -39.64 8.41 48.96
C PHE A 264 -39.37 9.15 50.28
N GLU A 265 -39.11 10.45 50.24
CA GLU A 265 -38.85 11.22 51.46
C GLU A 265 -40.09 11.37 52.34
N PHE A 266 -41.27 11.49 51.75
CA PHE A 266 -42.52 11.49 52.50
C PHE A 266 -42.71 10.19 53.29
N VAL A 267 -42.44 9.04 52.68
CA VAL A 267 -42.52 7.74 53.36
C VAL A 267 -41.41 7.58 54.40
N ASN A 268 -40.19 8.03 54.10
CA ASN A 268 -39.03 7.97 55.01
C ASN A 268 -39.26 8.82 56.27
N ILE A 269 -39.67 10.07 56.12
CA ILE A 269 -40.02 10.94 57.25
C ILE A 269 -41.26 10.42 57.96
N GLY A 270 -42.28 9.98 57.21
CA GLY A 270 -43.49 9.37 57.77
C GLY A 270 -43.19 8.17 58.67
N ASN A 271 -42.27 7.31 58.26
CA ASN A 271 -41.82 6.14 59.02
C ASN A 271 -41.16 6.53 60.36
N ASN A 272 -40.29 7.55 60.32
CA ASN A 272 -39.63 8.09 61.51
C ASN A 272 -40.60 8.84 62.45
N LEU A 273 -41.54 9.62 61.92
CA LEU A 273 -42.61 10.26 62.70
C LEU A 273 -43.53 9.22 63.33
N TRP A 274 -43.79 8.11 62.62
CA TRP A 274 -44.59 7.00 63.14
C TRP A 274 -43.98 6.37 64.39
N LEU A 275 -42.64 6.27 64.47
CA LEU A 275 -41.94 5.86 65.70
C LEU A 275 -42.22 6.81 66.87
N SER A 276 -42.30 8.12 66.62
CA SER A 276 -42.68 9.09 67.65
C SER A 276 -44.11 8.90 68.12
N PHE A 277 -45.06 8.68 67.21
CA PHE A 277 -46.46 8.39 67.56
C PHE A 277 -46.64 7.07 68.32
N TRP A 278 -45.86 6.05 67.97
CA TRP A 278 -45.82 4.79 68.70
C TRP A 278 -45.26 4.98 70.11
N SER A 279 -44.17 5.73 70.26
CA SER A 279 -43.56 6.03 71.56
C SER A 279 -44.50 6.81 72.49
N LYS A 280 -45.30 7.74 71.96
CA LYS A 280 -46.33 8.48 72.73
C LYS A 280 -47.61 7.67 72.99
N ASN A 281 -47.76 6.50 72.36
CA ASN A 281 -49.01 5.76 72.27
C ASN A 281 -50.22 6.65 71.91
N GLN A 282 -50.05 7.53 70.92
CA GLN A 282 -50.99 8.61 70.63
C GLN A 282 -52.41 8.14 70.27
N PHE A 283 -52.54 6.98 69.62
CA PHE A 283 -53.82 6.43 69.16
C PHE A 283 -54.42 5.39 70.13
N GLN A 284 -53.76 5.08 71.25
CA GLN A 284 -54.20 4.11 72.26
C GLN A 284 -54.57 2.72 71.68
N LYS A 285 -53.88 2.29 70.63
CA LYS A 285 -54.07 0.98 69.98
C LYS A 285 -53.08 -0.07 70.49
N SER A 286 -53.30 -1.34 70.15
CA SER A 286 -52.39 -2.43 70.50
C SER A 286 -51.01 -2.25 69.85
N PRO A 287 -49.93 -2.75 70.45
CA PRO A 287 -48.59 -2.69 69.85
C PRO A 287 -48.52 -3.26 68.43
N ASN A 288 -49.30 -4.33 68.16
CA ASN A 288 -49.37 -4.97 66.85
C ASN A 288 -49.87 -4.01 65.75
N PHE A 289 -50.74 -3.05 66.07
CA PHE A 289 -51.21 -2.04 65.12
C PHE A 289 -50.08 -1.10 64.68
N TYR A 290 -49.26 -0.62 65.62
CA TYR A 290 -48.13 0.25 65.32
C TYR A 290 -47.04 -0.48 64.54
N ILE A 291 -46.74 -1.74 64.92
CA ILE A 291 -45.75 -2.58 64.22
C ILE A 291 -46.18 -2.83 62.76
N PHE A 292 -47.46 -3.12 62.51
CA PHE A 292 -47.95 -3.37 61.16
C PHE A 292 -47.77 -2.15 60.24
N ILE A 293 -48.16 -0.95 60.69
CA ILE A 293 -48.03 0.27 59.89
C ILE A 293 -46.55 0.65 59.69
N TYR A 294 -45.71 0.49 60.73
CA TYR A 294 -44.27 0.70 60.63
C TYR A 294 -43.64 -0.21 59.56
N LEU A 295 -43.99 -1.50 59.57
CA LEU A 295 -43.50 -2.46 58.58
C LEU A 295 -44.02 -2.15 57.17
N ALA A 296 -45.29 -1.76 57.04
CA ALA A 296 -45.87 -1.37 55.75
C ALA A 296 -45.17 -0.14 55.14
N LEU A 297 -44.89 0.89 55.95
CA LEU A 297 -44.13 2.07 55.52
C LEU A 297 -42.68 1.70 55.17
N GLY A 298 -42.03 0.82 55.93
CA GLY A 298 -40.69 0.33 55.63
C GLY A 298 -40.60 -0.45 54.31
N VAL A 299 -41.60 -1.30 54.01
CA VAL A 299 -41.68 -2.01 52.73
C VAL A 299 -41.96 -1.04 51.57
N ALA A 300 -42.85 -0.06 51.78
CA ALA A 300 -43.09 0.98 50.77
C ALA A 300 -41.81 1.79 50.49
N GLN A 301 -41.03 2.11 51.53
CA GLN A 301 -39.76 2.82 51.41
C GLN A 301 -38.73 2.04 50.58
N THR A 302 -38.55 0.75 50.85
CA THR A 302 -37.58 -0.09 50.11
C THR A 302 -37.99 -0.28 48.66
N LEU A 303 -39.28 -0.46 48.38
CA LEU A 303 -39.81 -0.53 47.02
C LEU A 303 -39.59 0.78 46.25
N LEU A 304 -39.87 1.93 46.87
CA LEU A 304 -39.63 3.24 46.26
C LEU A 304 -38.13 3.47 46.00
N TYR A 305 -37.26 3.11 46.93
CA TYR A 305 -35.81 3.18 46.73
C TYR A 305 -35.37 2.34 45.53
N PHE A 306 -35.87 1.11 45.41
CA PHE A 306 -35.58 0.24 44.27
C PHE A 306 -36.06 0.85 42.94
N ILE A 307 -37.27 1.43 42.91
CA ILE A 307 -37.81 2.11 41.73
C ILE A 307 -36.96 3.31 41.34
N ILE A 308 -36.54 4.14 42.30
CA ILE A 308 -35.67 5.29 42.07
C ILE A 308 -34.30 4.84 41.53
N TYR A 309 -33.68 3.86 42.19
CA TYR A 309 -32.39 3.30 41.76
C TYR A 309 -32.48 2.82 40.32
N TYR A 310 -33.50 2.03 39.99
CA TYR A 310 -33.73 1.55 38.63
C TYR A 310 -33.96 2.71 37.65
N ALA A 311 -34.76 3.72 38.01
CA ALA A 311 -35.03 4.87 37.15
C ALA A 311 -33.76 5.65 36.82
N TYR A 312 -32.88 5.91 37.80
CA TYR A 312 -31.60 6.59 37.59
C TYR A 312 -30.66 5.79 36.69
N TYR A 313 -30.52 4.49 36.94
CA TYR A 313 -29.69 3.61 36.11
C TYR A 313 -30.23 3.49 34.67
N ALA A 314 -31.55 3.41 34.51
CA ALA A 314 -32.18 3.39 33.19
C ALA A 314 -31.96 4.71 32.43
N CYS A 315 -32.09 5.86 33.10
CA CYS A 315 -31.81 7.17 32.50
C CYS A 315 -30.34 7.30 32.08
N SER A 316 -29.41 6.91 32.95
CA SER A 316 -27.97 6.97 32.66
C SER A 316 -27.59 6.06 31.49
N LYS A 317 -28.07 4.81 31.49
CA LYS A 317 -27.84 3.87 30.39
C LYS A 317 -28.34 4.42 29.06
N ASN A 318 -29.55 4.98 29.02
CA ASN A 318 -30.12 5.57 27.81
C ASN A 318 -29.30 6.77 27.35
N ALA A 319 -28.90 7.65 28.28
CA ALA A 319 -28.06 8.80 27.98
C ALA A 319 -26.72 8.39 27.39
N THR A 320 -25.98 7.49 28.05
CA THR A 320 -24.66 7.03 27.57
C THR A 320 -24.78 6.32 26.24
N THR A 321 -25.76 5.44 26.06
CA THR A 321 -25.97 4.72 24.78
C THR A 321 -26.23 5.70 23.63
N ASN A 322 -27.13 6.66 23.83
CA ASN A 322 -27.46 7.66 22.81
C ASN A 322 -26.27 8.58 22.50
N MET A 323 -25.53 9.02 23.52
CA MET A 323 -24.33 9.85 23.32
C MET A 323 -23.21 9.07 22.65
N HIS A 324 -23.00 7.81 23.02
CA HIS A 324 -22.02 6.93 22.42
C HIS A 324 -22.31 6.70 20.93
N HIS A 325 -23.53 6.32 20.57
CA HIS A 325 -23.91 6.12 19.17
C HIS A 325 -23.70 7.38 18.33
N LYS A 326 -24.14 8.55 18.82
CA LYS A 326 -23.92 9.83 18.13
C LYS A 326 -22.44 10.17 17.99
N ALA A 327 -21.65 9.97 19.03
CA ALA A 327 -20.21 10.23 19.01
C ALA A 327 -19.48 9.28 18.04
N VAL A 328 -19.79 7.99 18.03
CA VAL A 328 -19.22 7.01 17.09
C VAL A 328 -19.59 7.38 15.66
N GLU A 329 -20.87 7.66 15.38
CA GLU A 329 -21.32 8.05 14.05
C GLU A 329 -20.60 9.32 13.56
N ARG A 330 -20.47 10.34 14.41
CA ARG A 330 -19.77 11.58 14.06
C ARG A 330 -18.27 11.39 13.86
N VAL A 331 -17.61 10.59 14.69
CA VAL A 331 -16.17 10.31 14.56
C VAL A 331 -15.89 9.56 13.27
N ILE A 332 -16.68 8.54 12.94
CA ILE A 332 -16.53 7.80 11.67
C ILE A 332 -16.75 8.75 10.47
N ARG A 333 -17.62 9.75 10.63
CA ARG A 333 -17.89 10.77 9.61
C ARG A 333 -17.01 12.02 9.73
N ALA A 334 -15.99 12.03 10.59
CA ALA A 334 -15.09 13.17 10.71
C ALA A 334 -14.12 13.21 9.51
N PRO A 335 -13.74 14.41 9.03
CA PRO A 335 -12.80 14.53 7.92
C PRO A 335 -11.41 13.99 8.30
N MET A 336 -10.62 13.53 7.32
CA MET A 336 -9.24 13.04 7.58
C MET A 336 -8.38 14.02 8.38
N LEU A 337 -8.56 15.33 8.16
CA LEU A 337 -7.85 16.38 8.92
C LEU A 337 -7.99 16.23 10.44
N PHE A 338 -9.14 15.74 10.92
CA PHE A 338 -9.35 15.48 12.35
C PHE A 338 -8.42 14.39 12.87
N PHE A 339 -8.22 13.31 12.10
CA PHE A 339 -7.35 12.18 12.46
C PHE A 339 -5.86 12.52 12.33
N ASP A 340 -5.48 13.38 11.39
CA ASP A 340 -4.09 13.84 11.24
C ASP A 340 -3.65 14.78 12.38
N THR A 341 -4.60 15.50 12.99
CA THR A 341 -4.34 16.48 14.06
C THR A 341 -4.59 15.92 15.47
N THR A 342 -5.44 14.90 15.58
CA THR A 342 -5.87 14.32 16.86
C THR A 342 -5.25 12.93 17.04
N PRO A 343 -4.38 12.72 18.04
CA PRO A 343 -3.79 11.41 18.30
C PRO A 343 -4.86 10.33 18.50
N LEU A 344 -4.64 9.15 17.92
CA LEU A 344 -5.59 8.04 18.00
C LEU A 344 -5.85 7.62 19.45
N GLY A 345 -4.81 7.58 20.29
CA GLY A 345 -4.94 7.31 21.72
C GLY A 345 -5.87 8.30 22.45
N ARG A 346 -5.98 9.55 21.97
CA ARG A 346 -6.92 10.54 22.53
C ARG A 346 -8.37 10.15 22.24
N ILE A 347 -8.66 9.75 21.00
CA ILE A 347 -9.99 9.30 20.57
C ILE A 347 -10.38 8.03 21.34
N ILE A 348 -9.48 7.05 21.42
CA ILE A 348 -9.72 5.79 22.16
C ILE A 348 -10.00 6.04 23.64
N ASN A 349 -9.26 6.95 24.28
CA ASN A 349 -9.50 7.31 25.69
C ASN A 349 -10.91 7.89 25.92
N LYS A 350 -11.50 8.58 24.94
CA LYS A 350 -12.90 9.04 25.03
C LYS A 350 -13.88 7.89 25.00
N PHE A 351 -13.69 6.93 24.09
CA PHE A 351 -14.57 5.78 23.95
C PHE A 351 -14.36 4.69 25.00
N THR A 352 -13.30 4.77 25.81
CA THR A 352 -13.00 3.78 26.85
C THR A 352 -13.18 4.39 28.25
N LYS A 353 -12.29 5.31 28.65
CA LYS A 353 -12.25 5.86 30.01
C LYS A 353 -13.42 6.80 30.29
N ASP A 354 -13.72 7.72 29.39
CA ASP A 354 -14.79 8.69 29.62
C ASP A 354 -16.15 7.98 29.64
N ILE A 355 -16.41 7.06 28.69
CA ILE A 355 -17.63 6.22 28.71
C ILE A 355 -17.74 5.38 29.99
N LYS A 356 -16.65 4.77 30.46
CA LYS A 356 -16.67 4.01 31.72
C LYS A 356 -17.09 4.87 32.92
N ILE A 357 -16.71 6.14 32.95
CA ILE A 357 -17.11 7.09 34.01
C ILE A 357 -18.61 7.39 33.91
N LEU A 358 -19.13 7.59 32.69
CA LEU A 358 -20.56 7.80 32.45
C LEU A 358 -21.40 6.57 32.86
N ASP A 359 -20.94 5.37 32.53
CA ASP A 359 -21.68 4.13 32.79
C ASP A 359 -21.72 3.74 34.26
N ASN A 360 -20.59 3.88 34.98
CA ASN A 360 -20.47 3.36 36.34
C ASN A 360 -20.60 4.44 37.42
N SER A 361 -19.88 5.55 37.28
CA SER A 361 -19.71 6.50 38.38
C SER A 361 -20.76 7.59 38.36
N LEU A 362 -21.15 8.06 37.18
CA LEU A 362 -22.03 9.21 37.05
C LEU A 362 -23.44 8.94 37.58
N ALA A 363 -24.00 7.75 37.32
CA ALA A 363 -25.33 7.36 37.80
C ALA A 363 -25.39 7.35 39.33
N ASP A 364 -24.38 6.77 39.98
CA ASP A 364 -24.28 6.72 41.44
C ASP A 364 -24.11 8.11 42.04
N SER A 365 -23.19 8.93 41.53
CA SER A 365 -22.99 10.30 42.03
C SER A 365 -24.27 11.13 41.91
N TYR A 366 -25.03 11.00 40.81
CA TYR A 366 -26.33 11.69 40.67
C TYR A 366 -27.39 11.20 41.63
N LEU A 367 -27.52 9.88 41.78
CA LEU A 367 -28.50 9.28 42.69
C LEU A 367 -28.22 9.75 44.12
N LEU A 368 -26.98 9.66 44.58
CA LEU A 368 -26.59 10.02 45.94
C LEU A 368 -26.71 11.53 46.18
N PHE A 369 -26.30 12.37 45.22
CA PHE A 369 -26.52 13.81 45.27
C PHE A 369 -28.02 14.17 45.34
N SER A 370 -28.84 13.51 44.52
CA SER A 370 -30.27 13.79 44.48
C SER A 370 -31.01 13.33 45.74
N LEU A 371 -30.63 12.19 46.31
CA LEU A 371 -31.23 11.69 47.56
C LEU A 371 -30.81 12.55 48.76
N THR A 372 -29.55 12.97 48.83
CA THR A 372 -29.08 13.84 49.92
C THR A 372 -29.71 15.23 49.87
N SER A 373 -29.81 15.82 48.68
CA SER A 373 -30.48 17.11 48.49
C SER A 373 -31.98 17.02 48.79
N SER A 374 -32.69 15.97 48.34
CA SER A 374 -34.10 15.77 48.68
C SER A 374 -34.30 15.60 50.18
N TYR A 375 -33.43 14.84 50.84
CA TYR A 375 -33.51 14.60 52.29
C TYR A 375 -33.35 15.89 53.10
N ILE A 376 -32.35 16.71 52.75
CA ILE A 376 -32.12 18.00 53.41
C ILE A 376 -33.34 18.91 53.25
N VAL A 377 -33.87 19.06 52.04
CA VAL A 377 -35.07 19.87 51.77
C VAL A 377 -36.27 19.35 52.56
N ALA A 378 -36.48 18.03 52.59
CA ALA A 378 -37.60 17.42 53.29
C ALA A 378 -37.52 17.64 54.82
N ILE A 379 -36.33 17.55 55.42
CA ILE A 379 -36.13 17.87 56.84
C ILE A 379 -36.34 19.36 57.10
N PHE A 380 -35.82 20.25 56.25
CA PHE A 380 -36.06 21.69 56.41
C PHE A 380 -37.54 22.02 56.36
N ILE A 381 -38.30 21.41 55.45
CA ILE A 381 -39.76 21.55 55.39
C ILE A 381 -40.40 21.01 56.67
N LEU A 382 -39.97 19.86 57.18
CA LEU A 382 -40.49 19.28 58.43
C LEU A 382 -40.22 20.17 59.64
N ILE A 383 -38.97 20.61 59.84
CA ILE A 383 -38.59 21.52 60.93
C ILE A 383 -39.37 22.82 60.78
N THR A 384 -39.47 23.36 59.57
CA THR A 384 -40.27 24.56 59.31
C THR A 384 -41.73 24.31 59.65
N LEU A 385 -42.35 23.18 59.29
CA LEU A 385 -43.75 22.88 59.64
C LEU A 385 -43.95 22.75 61.17
N ILE A 386 -43.01 22.10 61.86
CA ILE A 386 -43.05 21.93 63.32
C ILE A 386 -42.87 23.28 64.02
N VAL A 387 -41.92 24.11 63.56
CA VAL A 387 -41.60 25.44 64.12
C VAL A 387 -42.62 26.50 63.67
N SER A 388 -43.20 26.38 62.48
CA SER A 388 -44.32 27.20 61.95
C SER A 388 -45.60 27.01 62.75
N SER A 389 -45.68 25.94 63.57
CA SER A 389 -46.74 25.86 64.55
C SER A 389 -46.63 26.94 65.64
N ARG A 390 -45.48 27.65 65.78
CA ARG A 390 -45.35 28.76 66.73
C ARG A 390 -44.68 30.07 66.26
N GLU A 391 -43.62 30.17 65.44
CA GLU A 391 -43.05 31.49 65.09
C GLU A 391 -42.17 31.52 63.81
N VAL A 392 -42.67 31.99 62.66
CA VAL A 392 -41.88 32.15 61.40
C VAL A 392 -41.62 33.61 61.01
N LYS A 393 -41.60 34.56 61.95
CA LYS A 393 -41.33 35.98 61.63
C LYS A 393 -39.93 36.51 61.97
N ARG A 394 -38.93 35.66 62.23
CA ARG A 394 -37.61 36.14 62.72
C ARG A 394 -36.35 35.57 62.06
N LEU A 395 -36.44 34.93 60.89
CA LEU A 395 -35.29 34.34 60.19
C LEU A 395 -34.76 35.14 58.99
N ASP A 396 -35.06 36.45 58.94
CA ASP A 396 -34.64 37.32 57.84
C ASP A 396 -33.20 37.90 58.00
N SER A 397 -32.49 37.57 59.08
CA SER A 397 -31.21 38.22 59.44
C SER A 397 -29.94 37.44 59.08
N LEU A 398 -30.05 36.19 58.58
CA LEU A 398 -28.89 35.32 58.35
C LEU A 398 -28.41 35.23 56.88
N GLN A 399 -29.10 35.87 55.93
CA GLN A 399 -28.79 35.72 54.49
C GLN A 399 -27.78 36.74 53.92
N LYS A 400 -26.99 37.43 54.73
CA LYS A 400 -25.99 38.38 54.22
C LYS A 400 -24.59 38.10 54.76
N SER A 401 -23.82 37.30 54.03
CA SER A 401 -22.35 37.39 54.02
C SER A 401 -21.74 36.56 52.88
N ASP A 402 -21.27 37.25 51.84
CA ASP A 402 -20.47 36.69 50.73
C ASP A 402 -19.06 36.31 51.18
N LEU A 403 -18.92 35.14 51.80
CA LEU A 403 -17.63 34.59 52.25
C LEU A 403 -17.54 33.09 51.93
N TYR A 404 -18.06 32.69 50.78
CA TYR A 404 -18.39 31.28 50.48
C TYR A 404 -17.31 30.47 49.75
N ALA A 405 -16.24 31.08 49.25
CA ALA A 405 -15.38 30.36 48.30
C ALA A 405 -14.18 29.59 48.90
N GLN A 406 -13.73 29.89 50.13
CA GLN A 406 -12.49 29.28 50.68
C GLN A 406 -12.61 28.62 52.06
N ILE A 407 -13.81 28.62 52.65
CA ILE A 407 -14.03 28.20 54.05
C ILE A 407 -15.04 27.02 54.16
N SER A 408 -15.43 26.41 53.04
CA SER A 408 -16.63 25.57 52.96
C SER A 408 -16.61 24.29 53.82
N GLU A 409 -15.47 23.61 53.99
CA GLU A 409 -15.50 22.26 54.59
C GLU A 409 -15.54 22.29 56.13
N THR A 410 -14.67 23.07 56.78
CA THR A 410 -14.65 23.22 58.25
C THR A 410 -15.80 24.08 58.79
N LEU A 411 -16.33 25.00 58.00
CA LEU A 411 -17.43 25.88 58.41
C LEU A 411 -18.79 25.22 58.26
N THR A 412 -18.95 24.23 57.37
CA THR A 412 -20.18 23.41 57.27
C THR A 412 -20.42 22.67 58.58
N ASP A 413 -19.38 22.04 59.13
CA ASP A 413 -19.48 21.34 60.42
C ASP A 413 -19.71 22.33 61.58
N ALA A 414 -19.04 23.49 61.56
CA ALA A 414 -19.23 24.53 62.57
C ALA A 414 -20.63 25.15 62.53
N ILE A 415 -21.15 25.50 61.34
CA ILE A 415 -22.52 26.00 61.13
C ILE A 415 -23.54 24.93 61.54
N GLY A 416 -23.31 23.68 61.14
CA GLY A 416 -24.15 22.55 61.53
C GLY A 416 -24.25 22.42 63.04
N ASN A 417 -23.13 22.49 63.75
CA ASN A 417 -23.08 22.47 65.21
C ASN A 417 -23.75 23.71 65.85
N MET A 418 -23.65 24.89 65.23
CA MET A 418 -24.34 26.10 65.69
C MET A 418 -25.86 26.03 65.47
N ILE A 419 -26.32 25.42 64.38
CA ILE A 419 -27.73 25.14 64.10
C ILE A 419 -28.27 24.14 65.13
N ILE A 420 -27.53 23.06 65.41
CA ILE A 420 -27.88 22.09 66.45
C ILE A 420 -27.98 22.79 67.81
N LEU A 421 -27.00 23.61 68.18
CA LEU A 421 -27.00 24.35 69.44
C LEU A 421 -28.20 25.31 69.53
N SER A 422 -28.51 26.02 68.45
CA SER A 422 -29.65 26.94 68.38
C SER A 422 -30.99 26.20 68.49
N ILE A 423 -31.16 25.09 67.77
CA ILE A 423 -32.39 24.28 67.81
C ILE A 423 -32.54 23.57 69.15
N THR A 424 -31.43 23.11 69.76
CA THR A 424 -31.45 22.50 71.09
C THR A 424 -31.87 23.51 72.16
N ILE A 425 -31.29 24.73 72.13
CA ILE A 425 -31.69 25.81 73.03
C ILE A 425 -33.17 26.16 72.83
N LEU A 426 -33.59 26.31 71.57
CA LEU A 426 -34.96 26.66 71.23
C LEU A 426 -35.95 25.57 71.66
N SER A 427 -35.56 24.30 71.57
CA SER A 427 -36.35 23.15 72.02
C SER A 427 -36.45 23.05 73.54
N ILE A 428 -35.42 23.49 74.28
CA ILE A 428 -35.44 23.57 75.76
C ILE A 428 -36.30 24.74 76.23
N THR A 429 -36.26 25.88 75.52
CA THR A 429 -37.06 27.08 75.87
C THR A 429 -38.53 26.96 75.47
N SER A 430 -38.86 26.03 74.57
CA SER A 430 -40.22 25.79 74.09
C SER A 430 -40.83 24.60 74.82
N ASP A 431 -42.10 24.68 75.21
CA ASP A 431 -42.84 23.62 75.92
C ASP A 431 -43.23 22.46 74.96
N ILE A 432 -42.20 21.79 74.40
CA ILE A 432 -42.31 20.70 73.42
C ILE A 432 -42.11 19.35 74.12
N ASP A 433 -42.94 18.37 73.78
CA ASP A 433 -42.87 17.02 74.33
C ASP A 433 -41.50 16.35 74.05
N ALA A 434 -40.95 15.65 75.04
CA ALA A 434 -39.57 15.15 75.08
C ALA A 434 -39.24 14.23 73.89
N THR A 435 -40.21 13.44 73.43
CA THR A 435 -40.06 12.53 72.27
C THR A 435 -40.01 13.28 70.95
N THR A 436 -40.71 14.40 70.79
CA THR A 436 -40.61 15.28 69.62
C THR A 436 -39.31 16.07 69.63
N THR A 437 -38.84 16.52 70.79
CA THR A 437 -37.53 17.15 70.96
C THR A 437 -36.39 16.18 70.58
N GLY A 438 -36.49 14.90 70.99
CA GLY A 438 -35.54 13.86 70.60
C GLY A 438 -35.48 13.62 69.09
N LEU A 439 -36.63 13.65 68.40
CA LEU A 439 -36.73 13.48 66.96
C LEU A 439 -36.21 14.69 66.16
N ILE A 440 -36.43 15.91 66.66
CA ILE A 440 -35.84 17.11 66.05
C ILE A 440 -34.31 17.08 66.20
N LEU A 441 -33.80 16.72 67.38
CA LEU A 441 -32.37 16.65 67.65
C LEU A 441 -31.66 15.59 66.77
N SER A 442 -32.28 14.41 66.60
CA SER A 442 -31.73 13.36 65.73
C SER A 442 -31.66 13.80 64.27
N TYR A 443 -32.67 14.50 63.76
CA TYR A 443 -32.64 15.07 62.41
C TYR A 443 -31.62 16.20 62.25
N CYS A 444 -31.46 17.06 63.26
CA CYS A 444 -30.43 18.11 63.21
C CYS A 444 -29.02 17.53 63.10
N LEU A 445 -28.73 16.46 63.86
CA LEU A 445 -27.45 15.74 63.75
C LEU A 445 -27.26 15.10 62.37
N GLN A 446 -28.32 14.56 61.78
CA GLN A 446 -28.26 13.97 60.44
C GLN A 446 -28.10 15.00 59.33
N ILE A 447 -28.68 16.21 59.44
CA ILE A 447 -28.50 17.26 58.44
C ILE A 447 -27.02 17.61 58.27
N VAL A 448 -26.26 17.73 59.37
CA VAL A 448 -24.84 18.10 59.30
C VAL A 448 -24.03 17.09 58.50
N SER A 449 -24.20 15.79 58.80
CA SER A 449 -23.49 14.73 58.09
C SER A 449 -23.96 14.60 56.64
N MET A 450 -25.25 14.78 56.37
CA MET A 450 -25.82 14.73 55.03
C MET A 450 -25.42 15.93 54.17
N MET A 451 -25.23 17.11 54.77
CA MET A 451 -24.75 18.31 54.07
C MET A 451 -23.28 18.14 53.63
N SER A 452 -22.43 17.60 54.51
CA SER A 452 -21.05 17.22 54.15
C SER A 452 -21.02 16.16 53.04
N TRP A 453 -21.93 15.18 53.08
CA TRP A 453 -21.99 14.16 52.05
C TRP A 453 -22.54 14.71 50.72
N MET A 454 -23.55 15.57 50.75
CA MET A 454 -24.09 16.28 49.57
C MET A 454 -23.03 17.12 48.87
N LEU A 455 -22.21 17.87 49.61
CA LEU A 455 -21.13 18.68 49.03
C LEU A 455 -20.09 17.81 48.31
N ARG A 456 -19.69 16.68 48.91
CA ARG A 456 -18.79 15.72 48.27
C ARG A 456 -19.39 15.11 47.01
N GLN A 457 -20.67 14.73 47.06
CA GLN A 457 -21.37 14.17 45.90
C GLN A 457 -21.57 15.21 44.78
N PHE A 458 -21.82 16.48 45.13
CA PHE A 458 -21.86 17.56 44.14
C PHE A 458 -20.52 17.72 43.42
N ALA A 459 -19.40 17.72 44.16
CA ALA A 459 -18.07 17.77 43.57
C ALA A 459 -17.76 16.56 42.68
N GLU A 460 -18.18 15.35 43.09
CA GLU A 460 -18.03 14.15 42.25
C GLU A 460 -18.88 14.22 40.97
N VAL A 461 -20.12 14.72 41.05
CA VAL A 461 -20.96 14.97 39.87
C VAL A 461 -20.28 15.96 38.93
N GLU A 462 -19.73 17.06 39.44
CA GLU A 462 -19.00 18.04 38.63
C GLU A 462 -17.76 17.42 37.97
N ILE A 463 -16.95 16.67 38.72
CA ILE A 463 -15.76 15.98 38.17
C ILE A 463 -16.17 15.00 37.05
N ASN A 464 -17.20 14.19 37.28
CA ASN A 464 -17.67 13.18 36.32
C ASN A 464 -18.34 13.81 35.10
N MET A 465 -18.98 14.97 35.25
CA MET A 465 -19.60 15.71 34.15
C MET A 465 -18.59 16.25 33.13
N ASN A 466 -17.32 16.41 33.50
CA ASN A 466 -16.27 16.74 32.51
C ASN A 466 -16.15 15.66 31.43
N SER A 467 -16.38 14.39 31.77
CA SER A 467 -16.39 13.29 30.79
C SER A 467 -17.57 13.42 29.82
N VAL A 468 -18.72 13.89 30.31
CA VAL A 468 -19.93 14.13 29.50
C VAL A 468 -19.71 15.29 28.54
N GLU A 469 -19.11 16.40 29.00
CA GLU A 469 -18.78 17.54 28.14
C GLU A 469 -17.84 17.13 26.99
N ARG A 470 -16.81 16.36 27.31
CA ARG A 470 -15.86 15.86 26.30
C ARG A 470 -16.53 14.93 25.30
N LEU A 471 -17.39 14.02 25.75
CA LEU A 471 -18.13 13.14 24.84
C LEU A 471 -19.15 13.93 24.01
N HIS A 472 -19.81 14.91 24.61
CA HIS A 472 -20.77 15.78 23.93
C HIS A 472 -20.10 16.59 22.81
N HIS A 473 -18.87 17.08 23.01
CA HIS A 473 -18.12 17.74 21.94
C HIS A 473 -18.01 16.83 20.69
N TYR A 474 -17.68 15.56 20.89
CA TYR A 474 -17.58 14.58 19.80
C TYR A 474 -18.94 14.24 19.18
N ALA A 475 -20.00 14.18 19.99
CA ALA A 475 -21.35 13.86 19.53
C ALA A 475 -22.00 14.99 18.71
N ASP A 476 -21.82 16.26 19.11
CA ASP A 476 -22.62 17.37 18.56
C ASP A 476 -21.81 18.54 17.98
N LYS A 477 -20.55 18.73 18.36
CA LYS A 477 -19.70 19.84 17.88
C LYS A 477 -18.68 19.43 16.83
N LEU A 478 -18.29 18.16 16.79
CA LEU A 478 -17.32 17.66 15.81
C LEU A 478 -17.88 17.85 14.39
N GLY A 479 -17.12 18.55 13.55
CA GLY A 479 -17.46 18.73 12.13
C GLY A 479 -17.47 17.39 11.41
N THR A 480 -18.50 17.15 10.61
CA THR A 480 -18.63 15.96 9.78
C THR A 480 -18.35 16.28 8.32
N GLU A 481 -17.89 15.29 7.56
CA GLU A 481 -17.83 15.37 6.10
C GLU A 481 -19.22 15.62 5.49
N ALA A 482 -19.21 15.97 4.20
CA ALA A 482 -20.43 16.15 3.41
C ALA A 482 -21.36 14.92 3.50
N PRO A 483 -22.67 15.08 3.24
CA PRO A 483 -23.61 13.97 3.30
C PRO A 483 -23.20 12.78 2.40
N LEU A 484 -23.37 11.57 2.92
CA LEU A 484 -23.07 10.33 2.19
C LEU A 484 -23.97 10.20 0.95
N VAL A 485 -25.25 10.56 1.08
CA VAL A 485 -26.24 10.48 0.00
C VAL A 485 -27.02 11.79 -0.03
N ILE A 486 -27.23 12.34 -1.23
CA ILE A 486 -28.06 13.52 -1.48
C ILE A 486 -29.22 13.06 -2.37
N PRO A 487 -30.42 12.78 -1.81
CA PRO A 487 -31.51 12.15 -2.54
C PRO A 487 -31.91 12.88 -3.83
N GLU A 488 -31.86 14.21 -3.83
CA GLU A 488 -32.27 15.05 -4.96
C GLU A 488 -31.27 15.08 -6.12
N LYS A 489 -30.01 14.67 -5.88
CA LYS A 489 -28.90 14.78 -6.83
C LYS A 489 -28.17 13.47 -7.06
N ARG A 490 -28.85 12.33 -6.93
CA ARG A 490 -28.21 11.03 -7.18
C ARG A 490 -27.91 10.85 -8.66
N PRO A 491 -26.70 10.42 -9.04
CA PRO A 491 -26.40 10.12 -10.42
C PRO A 491 -27.17 8.86 -10.87
N PRO A 492 -27.32 8.63 -12.19
CA PRO A 492 -27.88 7.39 -12.73
C PRO A 492 -27.15 6.15 -12.21
N PRO A 493 -27.81 4.98 -12.09
CA PRO A 493 -27.19 3.77 -11.54
C PRO A 493 -25.96 3.28 -12.33
N ASP A 494 -25.97 3.51 -13.64
CA ASP A 494 -24.89 3.16 -14.57
C ASP A 494 -23.74 4.16 -14.59
N TRP A 495 -23.83 5.25 -13.81
CA TRP A 495 -22.76 6.23 -13.71
C TRP A 495 -21.61 5.69 -12.82
N PRO A 496 -20.35 5.97 -13.18
CA PRO A 496 -19.88 6.56 -14.44
C PRO A 496 -19.89 5.52 -15.58
N GLN A 497 -20.30 5.94 -16.78
CA GLN A 497 -20.37 5.06 -17.97
C GLN A 497 -19.01 4.98 -18.70
N ASN A 498 -18.39 6.14 -18.90
CA ASN A 498 -17.18 6.30 -19.72
C ASN A 498 -15.94 6.56 -18.86
N GLY A 499 -16.10 7.24 -17.71
CA GLY A 499 -15.00 7.58 -16.81
C GLY A 499 -14.16 8.76 -17.31
N GLU A 500 -14.76 9.72 -18.03
CA GLU A 500 -14.10 11.00 -18.36
C GLU A 500 -14.01 11.87 -17.10
N ILE A 501 -12.85 12.50 -16.86
CA ILE A 501 -12.60 13.37 -15.70
C ILE A 501 -12.10 14.73 -16.16
N ILE A 502 -12.73 15.80 -15.70
CA ILE A 502 -12.38 17.19 -16.04
C ILE A 502 -12.16 17.97 -14.74
N PHE A 503 -10.96 18.50 -14.56
CA PHE A 503 -10.60 19.47 -13.52
C PHE A 503 -10.68 20.87 -14.14
N ASN A 504 -11.53 21.74 -13.57
CA ASN A 504 -11.73 23.12 -14.02
C ASN A 504 -11.31 24.09 -12.91
N ASP A 505 -10.20 24.80 -13.13
CA ASP A 505 -9.61 25.79 -12.22
C ASP A 505 -9.59 25.33 -10.75
N VAL A 506 -9.05 24.12 -10.49
CA VAL A 506 -9.14 23.50 -9.17
C VAL A 506 -8.11 24.07 -8.19
N TRP A 507 -8.58 24.54 -7.03
CA TRP A 507 -7.76 25.01 -5.92
C TRP A 507 -8.05 24.21 -4.65
N LEU A 508 -7.00 23.68 -4.03
CA LEU A 508 -7.10 22.89 -2.79
C LEU A 508 -6.10 23.38 -1.75
N LYS A 509 -6.57 23.53 -0.51
CA LYS A 509 -5.75 23.75 0.69
C LYS A 509 -6.23 22.79 1.77
N TYR A 510 -5.31 22.17 2.51
CA TYR A 510 -5.67 21.24 3.59
C TYR A 510 -6.21 21.95 4.83
N ARG A 511 -5.80 23.21 5.06
CA ARG A 511 -6.27 24.05 6.18
C ARG A 511 -6.41 25.49 5.69
N GLU A 512 -7.23 26.27 6.37
CA GLU A 512 -7.47 27.65 5.95
C GLU A 512 -6.22 28.54 6.01
N GLU A 513 -5.36 28.30 6.99
CA GLU A 513 -4.12 29.05 7.27
C GLU A 513 -2.92 28.58 6.43
N LEU A 514 -3.02 27.42 5.76
CA LEU A 514 -1.93 26.85 4.98
C LEU A 514 -1.96 27.33 3.52
N PRO A 515 -0.81 27.38 2.84
CA PRO A 515 -0.76 27.68 1.41
C PRO A 515 -1.51 26.63 0.59
N TYR A 516 -1.98 27.04 -0.59
CA TYR A 516 -2.62 26.14 -1.54
C TYR A 516 -1.67 25.03 -2.00
N SER A 517 -2.12 23.78 -1.87
CA SER A 517 -1.44 22.59 -2.36
C SER A 517 -1.71 22.35 -3.85
N LEU A 518 -2.89 22.72 -4.34
CA LEU A 518 -3.23 22.79 -5.78
C LEU A 518 -3.68 24.20 -6.14
N LYS A 519 -3.21 24.72 -7.27
CA LYS A 519 -3.40 26.12 -7.70
C LYS A 519 -3.85 26.16 -9.16
N GLY A 520 -5.14 26.39 -9.38
CA GLY A 520 -5.72 26.60 -10.72
C GLY A 520 -5.50 25.45 -11.69
N LEU A 521 -5.66 24.22 -11.20
CA LEU A 521 -5.39 23.02 -11.97
C LEU A 521 -6.48 22.79 -13.02
N ASN A 522 -6.09 22.74 -14.30
CA ASN A 522 -6.97 22.50 -15.44
C ASN A 522 -6.49 21.26 -16.21
N ILE A 523 -7.20 20.14 -16.08
CA ILE A 523 -6.82 18.85 -16.66
C ILE A 523 -8.07 18.19 -17.25
N ARG A 524 -7.92 17.55 -18.41
CA ARG A 524 -8.95 16.68 -19.00
C ARG A 524 -8.37 15.28 -19.24
N ILE A 525 -9.04 14.28 -18.70
CA ILE A 525 -8.72 12.86 -18.87
C ILE A 525 -9.88 12.22 -19.62
N ASN A 526 -9.59 11.66 -20.78
CA ASN A 526 -10.56 11.03 -21.66
C ASN A 526 -10.96 9.64 -21.14
N LYS A 527 -12.05 9.12 -21.70
CA LYS A 527 -12.57 7.79 -21.36
C LYS A 527 -11.54 6.68 -21.66
N GLY A 528 -11.32 5.79 -20.69
CA GLY A 528 -10.41 4.65 -20.83
C GLY A 528 -8.94 5.02 -20.99
N GLU A 529 -8.59 6.30 -20.75
CA GLU A 529 -7.23 6.79 -20.88
C GLU A 529 -6.39 6.39 -19.68
N LYS A 530 -5.17 5.91 -19.93
CA LYS A 530 -4.17 5.65 -18.90
C LYS A 530 -3.32 6.91 -18.74
N VAL A 531 -3.33 7.48 -17.55
CA VAL A 531 -2.67 8.75 -17.23
C VAL A 531 -1.64 8.56 -16.13
N GLY A 532 -0.39 8.93 -16.41
CA GLY A 532 0.69 8.96 -15.43
C GLY A 532 0.85 10.35 -14.84
N ILE A 533 0.75 10.48 -13.51
CA ILE A 533 0.97 11.73 -12.79
C ILE A 533 2.34 11.69 -12.15
N VAL A 534 3.24 12.55 -12.64
CA VAL A 534 4.64 12.63 -12.20
C VAL A 534 4.99 14.02 -11.69
N GLY A 535 6.04 14.10 -10.88
CA GLY A 535 6.47 15.33 -10.23
C GLY A 535 7.36 15.04 -9.04
N ARG A 536 8.00 16.06 -8.47
CA ARG A 536 8.87 15.90 -7.28
C ARG A 536 8.05 15.53 -6.03
N THR A 537 8.72 15.03 -5.00
CA THR A 537 8.09 14.83 -3.69
C THR A 537 7.60 16.17 -3.15
N GLY A 538 6.35 16.22 -2.66
CA GLY A 538 5.73 17.47 -2.20
C GLY A 538 5.16 18.37 -3.31
N ALA A 539 5.19 17.96 -4.58
CA ALA A 539 4.67 18.77 -5.69
C ALA A 539 3.13 18.89 -5.74
N GLY A 540 2.39 18.11 -4.92
CA GLY A 540 0.92 18.09 -4.90
C GLY A 540 0.28 16.90 -5.63
N LYS A 541 1.03 15.84 -5.96
CA LYS A 541 0.53 14.65 -6.68
C LYS A 541 -0.62 13.95 -5.94
N SER A 542 -0.39 13.53 -4.70
CA SER A 542 -1.41 12.86 -3.87
C SER A 542 -2.58 13.79 -3.52
N SER A 543 -2.39 15.12 -3.59
CA SER A 543 -3.48 16.08 -3.41
C SER A 543 -4.54 16.01 -4.52
N ILE A 544 -4.19 15.54 -5.72
CA ILE A 544 -5.18 15.27 -6.78
C ILE A 544 -6.12 14.14 -6.37
N MET A 545 -5.57 13.05 -5.83
CA MET A 545 -6.38 11.94 -5.34
C MET A 545 -7.30 12.39 -4.21
N VAL A 546 -6.77 13.18 -3.26
CA VAL A 546 -7.54 13.77 -2.15
C VAL A 546 -8.70 14.62 -2.67
N ALA A 547 -8.46 15.43 -3.71
CA ALA A 547 -9.50 16.23 -4.36
C ALA A 547 -10.56 15.36 -5.06
N LEU A 548 -10.12 14.33 -5.79
CA LEU A 548 -10.99 13.44 -6.56
C LEU A 548 -11.91 12.60 -5.69
N TYR A 549 -11.41 12.11 -4.54
CA TYR A 549 -12.20 11.39 -3.54
C TYR A 549 -13.02 12.32 -2.63
N ARG A 550 -12.89 13.65 -2.79
CA ARG A 550 -13.44 14.66 -1.88
C ARG A 550 -13.14 14.33 -0.43
N LEU A 551 -11.88 13.99 -0.13
CA LEU A 551 -11.41 13.85 1.25
C LEU A 551 -11.18 15.23 1.89
N VAL A 552 -10.84 16.21 1.06
CA VAL A 552 -10.83 17.63 1.39
C VAL A 552 -11.63 18.35 0.31
N GLU A 553 -12.56 19.21 0.73
CA GLU A 553 -13.36 20.00 -0.21
C GLU A 553 -12.52 21.06 -0.91
N LEU A 554 -12.88 21.35 -2.16
CA LEU A 554 -12.18 22.35 -2.95
C LEU A 554 -12.44 23.76 -2.42
N SER A 555 -11.42 24.60 -2.46
CA SER A 555 -11.57 26.03 -2.13
C SER A 555 -12.18 26.83 -3.28
N LYS A 556 -11.80 26.49 -4.52
CA LYS A 556 -12.31 27.08 -5.78
C LYS A 556 -12.22 26.05 -6.90
N GLY A 557 -13.00 26.27 -7.96
CA GLY A 557 -13.07 25.38 -9.12
C GLY A 557 -14.06 24.24 -8.95
N SER A 558 -14.05 23.32 -9.92
CA SER A 558 -14.90 22.13 -9.92
C SER A 558 -14.22 20.94 -10.57
N ILE A 559 -14.63 19.74 -10.16
CA ILE A 559 -14.26 18.48 -10.81
C ILE A 559 -15.53 17.85 -11.35
N ILE A 560 -15.50 17.44 -12.61
CA ILE A 560 -16.63 16.88 -13.34
C ILE A 560 -16.25 15.47 -13.79
N ILE A 561 -17.12 14.48 -13.53
CA ILE A 561 -16.97 13.11 -13.99
C ILE A 561 -18.19 12.73 -14.85
N ASP A 562 -17.96 12.36 -16.10
CA ASP A 562 -19.00 12.07 -17.11
C ASP A 562 -20.10 13.15 -17.17
N GLY A 563 -19.70 14.42 -17.14
CA GLY A 563 -20.61 15.57 -17.19
C GLY A 563 -21.30 15.96 -15.87
N ILE A 564 -21.12 15.20 -14.79
CA ILE A 564 -21.69 15.49 -13.47
C ILE A 564 -20.63 16.10 -12.55
N CYS A 565 -20.92 17.25 -11.95
CA CYS A 565 -20.04 17.88 -10.98
C CYS A 565 -20.03 17.08 -9.66
N ILE A 566 -18.86 16.61 -9.23
CA ILE A 566 -18.77 15.70 -8.08
C ILE A 566 -19.09 16.37 -6.75
N SER A 567 -19.06 17.71 -6.67
CA SER A 567 -19.45 18.45 -5.46
C SER A 567 -20.95 18.41 -5.18
N GLU A 568 -21.75 18.07 -6.19
CA GLU A 568 -23.21 18.07 -6.12
C GLU A 568 -23.80 16.73 -5.67
N ILE A 569 -23.03 15.64 -5.77
CA ILE A 569 -23.47 14.29 -5.42
C ILE A 569 -23.02 13.90 -4.01
N GLY A 570 -23.64 12.87 -3.44
CA GLY A 570 -23.27 12.32 -2.14
C GLY A 570 -21.92 11.57 -2.18
N LEU A 571 -21.18 11.58 -1.07
CA LEU A 571 -19.86 10.94 -0.99
C LEU A 571 -19.90 9.43 -1.18
N HIS A 572 -20.95 8.75 -0.73
CA HIS A 572 -21.11 7.30 -0.92
C HIS A 572 -21.33 6.97 -2.41
N ASP A 573 -22.18 7.73 -3.09
CA ASP A 573 -22.48 7.54 -4.50
C ASP A 573 -21.24 7.81 -5.38
N LEU A 574 -20.36 8.74 -4.96
CA LEU A 574 -19.06 8.98 -5.60
C LEU A 574 -18.04 7.87 -5.28
N ARG A 575 -17.71 7.66 -4.00
CA ARG A 575 -16.59 6.82 -3.55
C ARG A 575 -16.81 5.33 -3.82
N SER A 576 -18.06 4.86 -3.87
CA SER A 576 -18.38 3.48 -4.27
C SER A 576 -18.06 3.17 -5.73
N LYS A 577 -17.99 4.19 -6.59
CA LYS A 577 -17.70 4.05 -8.03
C LYS A 577 -16.22 4.22 -8.39
N LEU A 578 -15.38 4.59 -7.42
CA LEU A 578 -13.93 4.76 -7.58
C LEU A 578 -13.19 3.61 -6.88
N SER A 579 -12.14 3.09 -7.51
CA SER A 579 -11.23 2.13 -6.89
C SER A 579 -9.85 2.73 -6.69
N ILE A 580 -9.25 2.46 -5.53
CA ILE A 580 -7.90 2.91 -5.17
C ILE A 580 -7.04 1.72 -4.76
N ILE A 581 -5.80 1.73 -5.20
CA ILE A 581 -4.74 0.85 -4.74
C ILE A 581 -3.69 1.75 -4.06
N PRO A 582 -3.66 1.77 -2.72
CA PRO A 582 -2.79 2.68 -1.96
C PRO A 582 -1.34 2.21 -1.95
N GLN A 583 -0.44 3.10 -1.52
CA GLN A 583 0.98 2.83 -1.34
C GLN A 583 1.23 1.80 -0.24
N GLU A 584 0.49 1.92 0.87
CA GLU A 584 0.54 0.99 2.00
C GLU A 584 -0.80 0.26 2.13
N PRO A 585 -0.89 -1.01 1.69
CA PRO A 585 -2.11 -1.81 1.82
C PRO A 585 -2.46 -2.10 3.27
N THR A 586 -3.58 -1.56 3.75
CA THR A 586 -4.14 -1.89 5.06
C THR A 586 -5.13 -3.05 4.97
N LEU A 587 -4.93 -4.07 5.79
CA LEU A 587 -5.85 -5.19 5.98
C LEU A 587 -6.41 -5.14 7.41
N PHE A 588 -7.69 -5.49 7.55
CA PHE A 588 -8.35 -5.55 8.85
C PHE A 588 -8.26 -6.96 9.44
N GLU A 589 -8.26 -7.06 10.76
CA GLU A 589 -8.36 -8.35 11.44
C GLU A 589 -9.68 -9.04 11.06
N GLY A 590 -9.61 -10.32 10.67
CA GLY A 590 -10.78 -11.06 10.18
C GLY A 590 -10.37 -12.20 9.26
N THR A 591 -11.11 -12.39 8.17
CA THR A 591 -10.80 -13.39 7.13
C THR A 591 -10.43 -12.72 5.80
N ILE A 592 -9.80 -13.48 4.90
CA ILE A 592 -9.53 -13.00 3.53
C ILE A 592 -10.83 -12.60 2.85
N ARG A 593 -11.90 -13.38 3.03
CA ARG A 593 -13.24 -13.08 2.52
C ARG A 593 -13.74 -11.71 2.99
N SER A 594 -13.77 -11.49 4.30
CA SER A 594 -14.25 -10.24 4.90
C SER A 594 -13.41 -9.03 4.49
N ASN A 595 -12.13 -9.24 4.21
CA ASN A 595 -11.23 -8.20 3.73
C ASN A 595 -11.47 -7.85 2.26
N LEU A 596 -11.83 -8.81 1.41
CA LEU A 596 -12.09 -8.59 -0.01
C LEU A 596 -13.49 -8.03 -0.27
N ASP A 597 -14.48 -8.53 0.48
CA ASP A 597 -15.89 -8.18 0.34
C ASP A 597 -16.55 -8.20 1.73
N PRO A 598 -16.49 -7.07 2.47
CA PRO A 598 -17.05 -6.98 3.82
C PRO A 598 -18.58 -7.00 3.86
N PHE A 599 -19.25 -6.80 2.71
CA PHE A 599 -20.71 -6.70 2.62
C PHE A 599 -21.36 -7.95 2.03
N ASN A 600 -20.57 -8.98 1.67
CA ASN A 600 -21.02 -10.20 0.99
C ASN A 600 -21.84 -9.90 -0.28
N GLU A 601 -21.39 -8.94 -1.07
CA GLU A 601 -22.02 -8.55 -2.34
C GLU A 601 -21.68 -9.51 -3.50
N TYR A 602 -20.55 -10.20 -3.42
CA TYR A 602 -20.03 -11.07 -4.48
C TYR A 602 -20.14 -12.55 -4.11
N THR A 603 -20.14 -13.43 -5.10
CA THR A 603 -20.10 -14.88 -4.88
C THR A 603 -18.67 -15.37 -4.61
N ASP A 604 -18.51 -16.48 -3.89
CA ASP A 604 -17.17 -17.03 -3.60
C ASP A 604 -16.37 -17.35 -4.86
N GLN A 605 -17.05 -17.73 -5.96
CA GLN A 605 -16.41 -17.98 -7.24
C GLN A 605 -15.80 -16.70 -7.83
N GLU A 606 -16.48 -15.56 -7.72
CA GLU A 606 -15.94 -14.27 -8.16
C GLU A 606 -14.76 -13.83 -7.29
N VAL A 607 -14.80 -14.12 -5.99
CA VAL A 607 -13.68 -13.86 -5.08
C VAL A 607 -12.46 -14.71 -5.46
N TRP A 608 -12.64 -16.01 -5.71
CA TRP A 608 -11.56 -16.88 -6.17
C TRP A 608 -10.99 -16.43 -7.52
N ASP A 609 -11.84 -16.06 -8.48
CA ASP A 609 -11.41 -15.50 -9.77
C ASP A 609 -10.55 -14.25 -9.58
N SER A 610 -10.95 -13.34 -8.68
CA SER A 610 -10.17 -12.13 -8.38
C SER A 610 -8.81 -12.43 -7.74
N LEU A 611 -8.73 -13.45 -6.87
CA LEU A 611 -7.49 -13.90 -6.23
C LEU A 611 -6.55 -14.57 -7.23
N GLU A 612 -7.10 -15.27 -8.22
CA GLU A 612 -6.33 -15.89 -9.29
C GLU A 612 -5.77 -14.82 -10.26
N ARG A 613 -6.62 -13.90 -10.72
CA ARG A 613 -6.25 -12.83 -11.68
C ARG A 613 -5.33 -11.76 -11.08
N SER A 614 -5.37 -11.59 -9.76
CA SER A 614 -4.40 -10.77 -9.01
C SER A 614 -3.08 -11.48 -8.72
N TRP A 615 -2.90 -12.76 -9.12
CA TRP A 615 -1.72 -13.57 -8.84
C TRP A 615 -1.45 -13.89 -7.36
N PHE A 616 -2.40 -13.61 -6.47
CA PHE A 616 -2.22 -13.87 -5.05
C PHE A 616 -2.08 -15.37 -4.76
N LEU A 617 -2.89 -16.22 -5.40
CA LEU A 617 -2.83 -17.67 -5.22
C LEU A 617 -1.46 -18.25 -5.58
N ASP A 618 -0.84 -17.76 -6.66
CA ASP A 618 0.50 -18.18 -7.07
C ASP A 618 1.56 -17.88 -6.01
N SER A 619 1.42 -16.76 -5.31
CA SER A 619 2.35 -16.37 -4.23
C SER A 619 2.27 -17.28 -3.00
N ILE A 620 1.12 -17.93 -2.78
CA ILE A 620 0.83 -18.75 -1.60
C ILE A 620 0.95 -20.26 -1.87
N LYS A 621 0.86 -20.69 -3.13
CA LYS A 621 0.95 -22.09 -3.54
C LYS A 621 2.15 -22.83 -2.94
N ARG A 622 3.30 -22.18 -2.75
CA ARG A 622 4.50 -22.79 -2.15
C ARG A 622 4.46 -22.90 -0.62
N GLN A 623 3.75 -22.01 0.08
CA GLN A 623 3.69 -21.98 1.54
C GLN A 623 2.68 -22.98 2.13
N TYR A 624 1.67 -23.38 1.36
CA TYR A 624 0.55 -24.21 1.85
C TYR A 624 0.42 -25.58 1.17
N THR A 625 1.33 -25.96 0.26
CA THR A 625 1.45 -27.34 -0.21
C THR A 625 2.32 -28.15 0.74
N SER A 626 1.70 -28.95 1.60
CA SER A 626 2.39 -30.10 2.22
C SER A 626 2.21 -31.32 1.32
N GLU A 627 3.31 -31.99 0.96
CA GLU A 627 3.36 -33.13 0.03
C GLU A 627 2.58 -34.40 0.46
N LYS A 628 1.88 -34.39 1.61
CA LYS A 628 1.31 -35.62 2.20
C LYS A 628 -0.20 -35.79 2.10
N ASP A 629 -0.98 -34.73 1.90
CA ASP A 629 -2.43 -34.82 1.69
C ASP A 629 -2.83 -33.72 0.70
N GLY A 630 -3.35 -34.09 -0.47
CA GLY A 630 -3.70 -33.18 -1.58
C GLY A 630 -4.81 -32.15 -1.31
N SER A 631 -4.97 -31.69 -0.08
CA SER A 631 -5.85 -30.58 0.30
C SER A 631 -5.02 -29.33 0.56
N SER A 632 -5.23 -28.29 -0.25
CA SER A 632 -4.69 -26.96 0.03
C SER A 632 -5.32 -26.43 1.32
N LYS A 633 -4.52 -26.21 2.38
CA LYS A 633 -4.98 -25.60 3.64
C LYS A 633 -5.48 -24.15 3.51
N PHE A 634 -5.34 -23.55 2.34
CA PHE A 634 -5.73 -22.16 2.09
C PHE A 634 -7.20 -22.08 1.66
N SER A 635 -8.02 -21.40 2.47
CA SER A 635 -9.44 -21.11 2.21
C SER A 635 -9.72 -19.61 2.30
N LEU A 636 -10.88 -19.15 1.80
CA LEU A 636 -11.32 -17.75 1.97
C LEU A 636 -11.53 -17.36 3.45
N GLU A 637 -11.73 -18.37 4.31
CA GLU A 637 -11.86 -18.24 5.77
C GLU A 637 -10.50 -18.23 6.49
N SER A 638 -9.38 -18.21 5.74
CA SER A 638 -8.06 -18.10 6.35
C SER A 638 -7.96 -16.78 7.14
N PRO A 639 -7.42 -16.82 8.38
CA PRO A 639 -7.37 -15.65 9.23
C PRO A 639 -6.37 -14.61 8.69
N VAL A 640 -6.75 -13.35 8.80
CA VAL A 640 -5.92 -12.18 8.57
C VAL A 640 -5.67 -11.57 9.95
N GLU A 641 -4.40 -11.52 10.35
CA GLU A 641 -4.01 -10.91 11.63
C GLU A 641 -4.09 -9.38 11.57
N ILE A 642 -3.94 -8.72 12.72
CA ILE A 642 -3.98 -7.26 12.84
C ILE A 642 -3.01 -6.63 11.83
N ASP A 643 -3.48 -5.65 11.05
CA ASP A 643 -2.75 -4.98 9.95
C ASP A 643 -2.19 -5.94 8.87
N GLY A 644 -2.67 -7.18 8.82
CA GLY A 644 -2.19 -8.21 7.89
C GLY A 644 -0.76 -8.66 8.15
N GLN A 645 -0.28 -8.64 9.40
CA GLN A 645 1.09 -8.99 9.78
C GLN A 645 1.56 -10.36 9.27
N ASN A 646 0.64 -11.31 9.09
CA ASN A 646 0.91 -12.62 8.53
C ASN A 646 1.20 -12.63 7.01
N PHE A 647 1.05 -11.51 6.30
CA PHE A 647 1.35 -11.38 4.87
C PHE A 647 2.52 -10.41 4.62
N SER A 648 3.34 -10.72 3.62
CA SER A 648 4.38 -9.80 3.12
C SER A 648 3.77 -8.58 2.44
N LEU A 649 4.53 -7.49 2.32
CA LEU A 649 4.04 -6.26 1.68
C LEU A 649 3.54 -6.49 0.24
N GLY A 650 4.29 -7.26 -0.57
CA GLY A 650 3.86 -7.65 -1.91
C GLY A 650 2.56 -8.46 -1.91
N GLN A 651 2.39 -9.40 -0.97
CA GLN A 651 1.15 -10.17 -0.82
C GLN A 651 -0.05 -9.28 -0.46
N ARG A 652 0.13 -8.30 0.43
CA ARG A 652 -0.92 -7.33 0.77
C ARG A 652 -1.27 -6.44 -0.44
N GLN A 653 -0.30 -6.12 -1.29
CA GLN A 653 -0.57 -5.41 -2.54
C GLN A 653 -1.39 -6.25 -3.53
N LEU A 654 -1.08 -7.53 -3.67
CA LEU A 654 -1.87 -8.43 -4.53
C LEU A 654 -3.30 -8.60 -4.01
N LEU A 655 -3.50 -8.63 -2.68
CA LEU A 655 -4.85 -8.63 -2.09
C LEU A 655 -5.61 -7.34 -2.36
N THR A 656 -4.97 -6.17 -2.27
CA THR A 656 -5.61 -4.90 -2.64
C THR A 656 -5.88 -4.80 -4.13
N MET A 657 -5.03 -5.40 -4.97
CA MET A 657 -5.31 -5.57 -6.40
C MET A 657 -6.55 -6.44 -6.63
N ALA A 658 -6.71 -7.55 -5.89
CA ALA A 658 -7.91 -8.37 -5.94
C ALA A 658 -9.17 -7.58 -5.56
N ARG A 659 -9.10 -6.73 -4.51
CA ARG A 659 -10.21 -5.81 -4.13
C ARG A 659 -10.61 -4.90 -5.28
N ALA A 660 -9.64 -4.31 -5.98
CA ALA A 660 -9.90 -3.43 -7.11
C ALA A 660 -10.54 -4.18 -8.30
N LEU A 661 -10.09 -5.42 -8.57
CA LEU A 661 -10.67 -6.27 -9.62
C LEU A 661 -12.12 -6.65 -9.32
N LEU A 662 -12.48 -6.93 -8.05
CA LEU A 662 -13.85 -7.26 -7.65
C LEU A 662 -14.82 -6.09 -7.86
N ARG A 663 -14.39 -4.86 -7.54
CA ARG A 663 -15.24 -3.67 -7.65
C ARG A 663 -15.59 -3.27 -9.08
N LYS A 664 -14.78 -3.68 -10.08
CA LYS A 664 -15.00 -3.39 -11.51
C LYS A 664 -15.27 -1.90 -11.81
N SER A 665 -14.62 -1.00 -11.07
CA SER A 665 -14.79 0.45 -11.22
C SER A 665 -14.27 0.95 -12.58
N LYS A 666 -14.93 1.95 -13.16
CA LYS A 666 -14.47 2.59 -14.42
C LYS A 666 -13.29 3.54 -14.24
N ILE A 667 -13.08 4.03 -13.02
CA ILE A 667 -11.98 4.92 -12.67
C ILE A 667 -11.17 4.23 -11.57
N ILE A 668 -9.88 4.05 -11.82
CA ILE A 668 -8.96 3.35 -10.92
C ILE A 668 -7.74 4.22 -10.66
N ILE A 669 -7.38 4.36 -9.40
CA ILE A 669 -6.28 5.21 -8.95
C ILE A 669 -5.21 4.33 -8.30
N PHE A 670 -3.98 4.44 -8.79
CA PHE A 670 -2.80 3.81 -8.20
C PHE A 670 -1.98 4.91 -7.53
N ASP A 671 -1.79 4.80 -6.21
CA ASP A 671 -0.99 5.76 -5.43
C ASP A 671 0.30 5.09 -4.99
N GLU A 672 1.39 5.27 -5.75
CA GLU A 672 2.73 4.71 -5.48
C GLU A 672 2.78 3.20 -5.17
N ALA A 673 1.79 2.45 -5.66
CA ALA A 673 1.52 1.05 -5.34
C ALA A 673 2.66 0.06 -5.62
N THR A 674 3.70 0.43 -6.37
CA THR A 674 4.83 -0.46 -6.73
C THR A 674 6.17 -0.04 -6.15
N SER A 675 6.23 1.05 -5.35
CA SER A 675 7.51 1.62 -4.91
C SER A 675 8.32 0.73 -3.95
N SER A 676 7.64 -0.18 -3.25
CA SER A 676 8.19 -1.01 -2.16
C SER A 676 8.07 -2.52 -2.44
N ILE A 677 7.84 -2.87 -3.70
CA ILE A 677 7.57 -4.25 -4.14
C ILE A 677 8.72 -4.74 -5.02
N ASP A 678 9.00 -6.05 -4.95
CA ASP A 678 10.01 -6.70 -5.78
C ASP A 678 9.63 -6.65 -7.27
N ALA A 679 10.63 -6.61 -8.15
CA ALA A 679 10.43 -6.45 -9.58
C ALA A 679 9.55 -7.55 -10.20
N ARG A 680 9.58 -8.78 -9.68
CA ARG A 680 8.77 -9.89 -10.20
C ARG A 680 7.29 -9.67 -9.90
N THR A 681 6.96 -9.27 -8.67
CA THR A 681 5.60 -8.93 -8.28
C THR A 681 5.13 -7.66 -8.98
N GLU A 682 6.01 -6.67 -9.18
CA GLU A 682 5.70 -5.47 -9.96
C GLU A 682 5.32 -5.80 -11.42
N LEU A 683 6.07 -6.68 -12.08
CA LEU A 683 5.73 -7.15 -13.44
C LEU A 683 4.37 -7.85 -13.48
N LYS A 684 4.02 -8.64 -12.46
CA LYS A 684 2.69 -9.27 -12.35
C LYS A 684 1.60 -8.22 -12.24
N ILE A 685 1.77 -7.23 -11.36
CA ILE A 685 0.82 -6.11 -11.19
C ILE A 685 0.65 -5.35 -12.52
N GLN A 686 1.75 -5.02 -13.20
CA GLN A 686 1.71 -4.33 -14.50
C GLN A 686 0.99 -5.16 -15.57
N ASN A 687 1.24 -6.47 -15.64
CA ASN A 687 0.52 -7.37 -16.54
C ASN A 687 -0.98 -7.38 -16.25
N THR A 688 -1.38 -7.45 -14.98
CA THR A 688 -2.79 -7.37 -14.58
C THR A 688 -3.38 -6.01 -14.96
N ILE A 689 -2.66 -4.89 -14.77
CA ILE A 689 -3.10 -3.56 -15.22
C ILE A 689 -3.35 -3.52 -16.73
N GLN A 690 -2.42 -4.04 -17.52
CA GLN A 690 -2.52 -4.02 -18.98
C GLN A 690 -3.64 -4.91 -19.51
N ASN A 691 -3.88 -6.05 -18.88
CA ASN A 691 -4.85 -7.04 -19.34
C ASN A 691 -6.27 -6.75 -18.83
N GLU A 692 -6.41 -6.42 -17.55
CA GLU A 692 -7.72 -6.36 -16.87
C GLU A 692 -8.34 -4.97 -16.89
N PHE A 693 -7.53 -3.91 -16.95
CA PHE A 693 -8.01 -2.52 -16.90
C PHE A 693 -7.95 -1.82 -18.27
N LYS A 694 -8.17 -2.56 -19.37
CA LYS A 694 -8.16 -1.98 -20.74
C LYS A 694 -9.26 -0.95 -20.98
N ASN A 695 -10.43 -1.17 -20.39
CA ASN A 695 -11.63 -0.35 -20.62
C ASN A 695 -11.94 0.60 -19.44
N ALA A 696 -10.98 0.81 -18.55
CA ALA A 696 -11.11 1.67 -17.38
C ALA A 696 -10.12 2.84 -17.49
N THR A 697 -10.54 4.03 -17.08
CA THR A 697 -9.68 5.19 -16.95
C THR A 697 -8.76 4.98 -15.74
N LEU A 698 -7.46 5.08 -15.95
CA LEU A 698 -6.46 4.75 -14.94
C LEU A 698 -5.59 5.95 -14.64
N LEU A 699 -5.50 6.32 -13.36
CA LEU A 699 -4.63 7.40 -12.88
C LEU A 699 -3.53 6.77 -12.02
N CYS A 700 -2.29 6.78 -12.49
CA CYS A 700 -1.15 6.29 -11.72
C CYS A 700 -0.32 7.46 -11.23
N ILE A 701 -0.33 7.67 -9.92
CA ILE A 701 0.58 8.57 -9.23
C ILE A 701 1.83 7.76 -8.90
N GLY A 702 2.94 8.06 -9.58
CA GLY A 702 4.15 7.26 -9.45
C GLY A 702 5.41 8.11 -9.40
N ASN A 703 6.31 7.78 -8.46
CA ASN A 703 7.68 8.31 -8.47
C ASN A 703 8.59 7.51 -9.43
N ARG A 704 8.15 6.34 -9.93
CA ARG A 704 8.88 5.50 -10.88
C ARG A 704 8.40 5.76 -12.32
N ILE A 705 9.13 6.59 -13.07
CA ILE A 705 8.73 6.99 -14.44
C ILE A 705 8.61 5.81 -15.41
N LYS A 706 9.43 4.75 -15.21
CA LYS A 706 9.39 3.53 -16.04
C LYS A 706 8.02 2.84 -16.04
N THR A 707 7.22 2.96 -14.98
CA THR A 707 5.90 2.31 -14.90
C THR A 707 4.82 3.07 -15.67
N VAL A 708 4.96 4.39 -15.80
CA VAL A 708 4.00 5.26 -16.47
C VAL A 708 4.38 5.57 -17.92
N ILE A 709 5.61 5.27 -18.36
CA ILE A 709 6.07 5.64 -19.71
C ILE A 709 5.26 5.03 -20.85
N ASN A 710 4.63 3.88 -20.60
CA ASN A 710 3.79 3.16 -21.57
C ASN A 710 2.32 3.60 -21.51
N TYR A 711 2.01 4.70 -20.84
CA TYR A 711 0.66 5.22 -20.71
C TYR A 711 0.36 6.22 -21.83
N ASP A 712 -0.93 6.47 -22.05
CA ASP A 712 -1.40 7.30 -23.16
C ASP A 712 -0.98 8.77 -22.97
N THR A 713 -1.12 9.26 -21.74
CA THR A 713 -0.81 10.66 -21.38
C THR A 713 -0.03 10.75 -20.08
N ILE A 714 0.89 11.71 -20.03
CA ILE A 714 1.60 12.07 -18.81
C ILE A 714 1.21 13.48 -18.38
N ILE A 715 1.07 13.67 -17.07
CA ILE A 715 0.79 14.93 -16.41
C ILE A 715 1.93 15.22 -15.44
N VAL A 716 2.65 16.32 -15.68
CA VAL A 716 3.74 16.78 -14.82
C VAL A 716 3.24 17.90 -13.92
N ILE A 717 3.38 17.71 -12.61
CA ILE A 717 2.99 18.67 -11.59
C ILE A 717 4.22 19.17 -10.87
N ASP A 718 4.27 20.49 -10.70
CA ASP A 718 5.26 21.14 -9.84
C ASP A 718 4.59 22.24 -9.00
N SER A 719 4.95 22.29 -7.72
CA SER A 719 4.49 23.30 -6.76
C SER A 719 2.97 23.57 -6.75
N GLY A 720 2.18 22.52 -7.01
CA GLY A 720 0.72 22.54 -7.05
C GLY A 720 0.10 23.00 -8.38
N THR A 721 0.88 23.19 -9.44
CA THR A 721 0.44 23.65 -10.76
C THR A 721 0.74 22.61 -11.84
N LEU A 722 -0.09 22.61 -12.90
CA LEU A 722 0.17 21.82 -14.11
C LEU A 722 1.29 22.49 -14.91
N VAL A 723 2.41 21.78 -15.12
CA VAL A 723 3.54 22.30 -15.90
C VAL A 723 3.47 21.80 -17.33
N GLU A 724 3.29 20.49 -17.51
CA GLU A 724 3.27 19.82 -18.81
C GLU A 724 2.20 18.73 -18.85
N SER A 725 1.58 18.57 -20.02
CA SER A 725 0.70 17.45 -20.32
C SER A 725 0.80 17.10 -21.80
N GLY A 726 0.72 15.81 -22.12
CA GLY A 726 0.79 15.28 -23.48
C GLY A 726 1.20 13.82 -23.51
N SER A 727 1.36 13.26 -24.71
CA SER A 727 1.88 11.91 -24.85
C SER A 727 3.35 11.83 -24.38
N PRO A 728 3.82 10.66 -23.89
CA PRO A 728 5.21 10.50 -23.46
C PRO A 728 6.22 10.96 -24.52
N GLN A 729 5.96 10.66 -25.81
CA GLN A 729 6.85 11.03 -26.91
C GLN A 729 6.88 12.54 -27.18
N GLU A 730 5.73 13.19 -27.19
CA GLU A 730 5.65 14.65 -27.38
C GLU A 730 6.40 15.39 -26.27
N LEU A 731 6.21 14.96 -25.03
CA LEU A 731 6.87 15.57 -23.87
C LEU A 731 8.37 15.28 -23.84
N PHE A 732 8.80 14.09 -24.27
CA PHE A 732 10.22 13.74 -24.38
C PHE A 732 10.94 14.50 -25.50
N ASN A 733 10.23 14.83 -26.59
CA ASN A 733 10.81 15.57 -27.71
C ASN A 733 10.95 17.08 -27.46
N LYS A 734 10.23 17.66 -26.48
CA LYS A 734 10.39 19.06 -26.07
C LYS A 734 11.78 19.29 -25.48
N GLN A 735 12.59 20.15 -26.10
CA GLN A 735 14.00 20.36 -25.72
C GLN A 735 14.19 20.87 -24.28
N ASP A 736 13.31 21.76 -23.81
CA ASP A 736 13.34 22.32 -22.44
C ASP A 736 12.23 21.77 -21.54
N GLY A 737 11.76 20.54 -21.80
CA GLY A 737 10.65 19.94 -21.06
C GLY A 737 11.04 19.40 -19.69
N VAL A 738 10.23 19.66 -18.66
CA VAL A 738 10.37 19.09 -17.31
C VAL A 738 10.22 17.57 -17.37
N PHE A 739 9.28 17.02 -18.14
CA PHE A 739 9.16 15.58 -18.32
C PHE A 739 10.42 14.97 -18.92
N ARG A 740 11.00 15.62 -19.93
CA ARG A 740 12.26 15.18 -20.55
C ARG A 740 13.40 15.16 -19.53
N SER A 741 13.50 16.20 -18.69
CA SER A 741 14.49 16.24 -17.60
C SER A 741 14.29 15.10 -16.59
N LEU A 742 13.03 14.80 -16.26
CA LEU A 742 12.66 13.69 -15.39
C LEU A 742 12.99 12.33 -16.02
N CYS A 743 12.69 12.13 -17.31
CA CYS A 743 13.07 10.92 -18.06
C CYS A 743 14.59 10.71 -18.08
N PHE A 744 15.36 11.76 -18.37
CA PHE A 744 16.82 11.66 -18.32
C PHE A 744 17.34 11.37 -16.91
N SER A 745 16.74 11.98 -15.88
CA SER A 745 17.09 11.68 -14.49
C SER A 745 16.78 10.24 -14.07
N ALA A 746 15.82 9.59 -14.75
CA ALA A 746 15.46 8.19 -14.55
C ALA A 746 16.14 7.23 -15.56
N GLY A 747 17.10 7.72 -16.34
CA GLY A 747 17.89 6.93 -17.29
C GLY A 747 17.18 6.53 -18.58
N ILE A 748 16.10 7.21 -18.94
CA ILE A 748 15.38 6.99 -20.19
C ILE A 748 15.95 7.93 -21.25
N THR A 749 16.75 7.40 -22.17
CA THR A 749 17.41 8.17 -23.25
C THR A 749 16.68 8.15 -24.58
N ASN A 750 15.76 7.20 -24.77
CA ASN A 750 14.86 7.14 -25.92
C ASN A 750 13.52 6.52 -25.51
N ILE A 751 12.43 7.12 -25.95
CA ILE A 751 11.09 6.51 -25.91
C ILE A 751 10.87 5.85 -27.25
N VAL A 752 11.21 4.56 -27.35
CA VAL A 752 10.98 3.80 -28.58
C VAL A 752 9.46 3.61 -28.75
N PRO A 753 8.85 4.00 -29.89
CA PRO A 753 7.45 3.68 -30.15
C PRO A 753 7.21 2.17 -30.05
N SER A 754 5.99 1.80 -29.65
CA SER A 754 5.50 0.43 -29.84
C SER A 754 5.84 -0.05 -31.26
N TYR A 755 6.42 -1.24 -31.35
CA TYR A 755 7.08 -1.81 -32.53
C TYR A 755 6.13 -2.15 -33.70
N ASP A 756 4.84 -1.82 -33.59
CA ASP A 756 3.82 -2.21 -34.57
C ASP A 756 3.92 -1.49 -35.92
N ASP A 757 4.60 -0.33 -36.00
CA ASP A 757 4.63 0.49 -37.22
C ASP A 757 5.90 0.35 -38.09
N PHE A 758 7.00 -0.24 -37.61
CA PHE A 758 8.27 -0.29 -38.37
C PHE A 758 8.65 -1.68 -38.94
N ALA A 759 8.02 -2.76 -38.49
CA ALA A 759 8.49 -4.13 -38.76
C ALA A 759 7.98 -4.78 -40.06
N LYS A 760 7.32 -4.05 -40.97
CA LYS A 760 6.63 -4.67 -42.13
C LYS A 760 7.32 -4.55 -43.49
N GLN A 761 8.38 -3.76 -43.67
CA GLN A 761 8.73 -3.33 -45.04
C GLN A 761 10.00 -3.90 -45.71
N GLN A 762 10.92 -4.63 -45.06
CA GLN A 762 12.23 -4.81 -45.72
C GLN A 762 13.00 -6.14 -45.73
N ASN A 763 12.56 -7.27 -45.16
CA ASN A 763 13.37 -8.50 -45.27
C ASN A 763 12.57 -9.81 -45.36
N ASP A 764 12.29 -10.30 -46.59
CA ASP A 764 12.18 -11.75 -46.87
C ASP A 764 12.00 -12.09 -48.38
N ILE A 765 13.05 -11.99 -49.20
CA ILE A 765 12.97 -12.28 -50.65
C ILE A 765 13.62 -13.64 -51.06
N PHE A 766 14.35 -14.34 -50.20
CA PHE A 766 15.11 -15.55 -50.63
C PHE A 766 14.88 -16.85 -49.84
N SER A 767 13.81 -16.97 -49.04
CA SER A 767 13.55 -18.20 -48.27
C SER A 767 12.09 -18.66 -48.27
N LYS A 768 11.35 -18.43 -49.35
CA LYS A 768 9.96 -18.92 -49.45
C LYS A 768 9.94 -20.33 -50.05
N ASP A 769 10.21 -21.32 -49.22
CA ASP A 769 9.77 -22.70 -49.50
C ASP A 769 8.24 -22.75 -49.46
N PHE A 770 7.63 -23.44 -50.43
CA PHE A 770 6.20 -23.76 -50.40
C PHE A 770 5.96 -24.84 -49.33
N PRO A 771 5.08 -24.61 -48.33
CA PRO A 771 4.69 -25.68 -47.42
C PRO A 771 3.81 -26.68 -48.17
N ILE A 772 4.29 -27.91 -48.25
CA ILE A 772 3.53 -29.09 -48.66
C ILE A 772 2.91 -29.64 -47.37
N ASP A 773 1.62 -29.38 -47.17
CA ASP A 773 0.73 -29.89 -46.12
C ASP A 773 1.11 -29.67 -44.63
N GLY A 774 0.24 -28.93 -43.94
CA GLY A 774 0.24 -28.73 -42.48
C GLY A 774 0.45 -27.27 -42.06
N ALA A 775 -0.30 -26.81 -41.05
CA ALA A 775 -0.14 -25.47 -40.49
C ALA A 775 1.22 -25.33 -39.80
N SER A 776 1.93 -24.24 -40.09
CA SER A 776 3.19 -23.87 -39.45
C SER A 776 3.00 -22.66 -38.55
N LEU A 777 3.55 -22.73 -37.34
CA LEU A 777 3.59 -21.62 -36.39
C LEU A 777 5.04 -21.15 -36.26
N ASP A 778 5.33 -19.92 -36.68
CA ASP A 778 6.65 -19.27 -36.52
C ASP A 778 6.48 -18.04 -35.62
N ILE A 779 6.96 -18.14 -34.39
CA ILE A 779 6.97 -17.04 -33.41
C ILE A 779 8.39 -16.53 -33.32
N ARG A 780 8.63 -15.29 -33.74
CA ARG A 780 9.93 -14.62 -33.61
C ARG A 780 9.84 -13.50 -32.60
N THR A 781 10.80 -13.44 -31.69
CA THR A 781 10.97 -12.37 -30.71
C THR A 781 12.40 -11.83 -30.84
N LYS A 782 12.59 -10.54 -30.61
CA LYS A 782 13.91 -9.92 -30.66
C LYS A 782 14.11 -9.15 -29.36
N ALA A 783 15.17 -9.50 -28.65
CA ALA A 783 15.60 -8.81 -27.47
C ALA A 783 16.35 -7.50 -27.84
N PRO A 784 16.29 -6.47 -26.99
CA PRO A 784 16.94 -5.17 -27.22
C PRO A 784 18.46 -5.24 -27.47
N ASN A 785 19.13 -6.26 -26.93
CA ASN A 785 20.56 -6.51 -27.09
C ASN A 785 20.95 -7.18 -28.43
N GLY A 786 20.01 -7.29 -29.37
CA GLY A 786 20.26 -7.88 -30.69
C GLY A 786 20.12 -9.41 -30.76
N VAL A 787 19.78 -10.07 -29.64
CA VAL A 787 19.47 -11.51 -29.64
C VAL A 787 18.04 -11.75 -30.16
N GLU A 788 17.90 -12.49 -31.24
CA GLU A 788 16.63 -12.95 -31.81
C GLU A 788 16.35 -14.39 -31.36
N PHE A 789 15.17 -14.65 -30.81
CA PHE A 789 14.68 -16.00 -30.54
C PHE A 789 13.53 -16.33 -31.47
N SER A 790 13.57 -17.47 -32.13
CA SER A 790 12.45 -17.96 -32.92
C SER A 790 12.06 -19.38 -32.56
N VAL A 791 10.76 -19.60 -32.41
CA VAL A 791 10.16 -20.91 -32.19
C VAL A 791 9.32 -21.25 -33.41
N LYS A 792 9.68 -22.34 -34.09
CA LYS A 792 8.98 -22.85 -35.27
C LYS A 792 8.39 -24.22 -34.96
N GLY A 793 7.10 -24.40 -35.23
CA GLY A 793 6.41 -25.68 -35.10
C GLY A 793 5.73 -26.03 -36.42
N ASN A 794 6.07 -27.19 -36.99
CA ASN A 794 5.39 -27.71 -38.18
C ASN A 794 4.66 -29.00 -37.83
N GLN A 795 3.36 -29.06 -38.15
CA GLN A 795 2.56 -30.27 -38.02
C GLN A 795 2.73 -31.13 -39.28
N THR A 796 3.47 -32.23 -39.18
CA THR A 796 3.58 -33.19 -40.29
C THR A 796 2.39 -34.15 -40.32
N SER A 797 1.85 -34.44 -41.50
CA SER A 797 0.63 -35.25 -41.73
C SER A 797 0.69 -36.72 -41.27
N LYS A 798 1.84 -37.21 -40.78
CA LYS A 798 1.98 -38.55 -40.20
C LYS A 798 1.99 -38.47 -38.67
N ILE A 799 0.85 -38.85 -38.07
CA ILE A 799 0.66 -39.30 -36.68
C ILE A 799 1.41 -38.43 -35.64
N GLY A 800 0.71 -37.40 -35.15
CA GLY A 800 0.87 -36.88 -33.78
C GLY A 800 2.20 -36.27 -33.35
N SER A 801 3.23 -36.23 -34.19
CA SER A 801 4.52 -35.60 -33.86
C SER A 801 4.55 -34.16 -34.37
N ILE A 802 4.62 -33.21 -33.44
CA ILE A 802 4.94 -31.82 -33.74
C ILE A 802 6.46 -31.73 -33.80
N LEU A 803 7.01 -31.41 -34.97
CA LEU A 803 8.43 -31.07 -35.07
C LEU A 803 8.58 -29.62 -34.63
N GLY A 804 9.16 -29.43 -33.45
CA GLY A 804 9.45 -28.14 -32.85
C GLY A 804 10.92 -27.78 -33.03
N GLN A 805 11.18 -26.52 -33.33
CA GLN A 805 12.51 -25.95 -33.46
C GLN A 805 12.58 -24.67 -32.62
N LEU A 806 13.58 -24.57 -31.75
CA LEU A 806 13.89 -23.38 -30.97
C LEU A 806 15.26 -22.86 -31.38
N GLU A 807 15.29 -21.65 -31.91
CA GLU A 807 16.48 -20.99 -32.43
C GLU A 807 16.74 -19.73 -31.63
N GLY A 808 17.96 -19.56 -31.13
CA GLY A 808 18.48 -18.34 -30.52
C GLY A 808 19.63 -17.82 -31.36
N LYS A 809 19.58 -16.55 -31.75
CA LYS A 809 20.55 -15.91 -32.63
C LYS A 809 21.02 -14.60 -32.03
N TYR A 810 22.28 -14.48 -31.70
CA TYR A 810 22.94 -13.22 -31.39
C TYR A 810 23.61 -12.66 -32.65
N SER A 811 23.51 -11.35 -32.86
CA SER A 811 24.23 -10.66 -33.94
C SER A 811 24.74 -9.33 -33.44
N ASP A 812 26.05 -9.16 -33.48
CA ASP A 812 26.71 -7.89 -33.23
C ASP A 812 26.99 -7.20 -34.58
N LYS A 813 26.39 -6.01 -34.76
CA LYS A 813 26.52 -5.24 -36.01
C LYS A 813 27.88 -4.56 -36.15
N LEU A 814 28.59 -4.28 -35.07
CA LEU A 814 29.88 -3.59 -35.12
C LEU A 814 31.02 -4.52 -35.52
N SER A 815 31.03 -5.75 -34.99
CA SER A 815 32.03 -6.77 -35.32
C SER A 815 31.66 -7.64 -36.52
N GLY A 816 30.40 -7.57 -37.01
CA GLY A 816 29.90 -8.47 -38.05
C GLY A 816 29.81 -9.94 -37.59
N PHE A 817 29.96 -10.18 -36.28
CA PHE A 817 29.90 -11.49 -35.67
C PHE A 817 28.44 -11.87 -35.38
N SER A 818 28.08 -13.11 -35.69
CA SER A 818 26.79 -13.68 -35.34
C SER A 818 26.94 -15.11 -34.85
N PHE A 819 26.18 -15.43 -33.82
CA PHE A 819 26.16 -16.73 -33.18
C PHE A 819 24.71 -17.22 -33.16
N LEU A 820 24.46 -18.40 -33.69
CA LEU A 820 23.13 -18.96 -33.81
C LEU A 820 23.14 -20.38 -33.26
N GLN A 821 22.26 -20.65 -32.31
CA GLN A 821 22.08 -21.94 -31.68
C GLN A 821 20.66 -22.41 -31.90
N ASN A 822 20.51 -23.63 -32.38
CA ASN A 822 19.24 -24.19 -32.80
C ASN A 822 19.04 -25.58 -32.20
N TRP A 823 17.91 -25.76 -31.54
CA TRP A 823 17.48 -27.00 -30.92
C TRP A 823 16.25 -27.52 -31.62
N THR A 824 16.27 -28.80 -31.99
CA THR A 824 15.12 -29.47 -32.62
C THR A 824 14.57 -30.56 -31.71
N THR A 825 13.28 -30.87 -31.83
CA THR A 825 12.61 -31.97 -31.10
C THR A 825 13.20 -33.35 -31.38
N ASN A 826 14.06 -33.50 -32.39
CA ASN A 826 14.83 -34.72 -32.65
C ASN A 826 16.13 -34.80 -31.81
N ASN A 827 16.25 -33.99 -30.76
CA ASN A 827 17.44 -33.89 -29.92
C ASN A 827 18.71 -33.56 -30.74
N ALA A 828 18.57 -32.73 -31.78
CA ALA A 828 19.71 -32.18 -32.50
C ALA A 828 20.01 -30.76 -32.02
N LEU A 829 21.26 -30.53 -31.60
CA LEU A 829 21.82 -29.23 -31.29
C LEU A 829 22.68 -28.78 -32.47
N ALA A 830 22.26 -27.72 -33.17
CA ALA A 830 23.04 -27.07 -34.21
C ALA A 830 23.60 -25.74 -33.69
N THR A 831 24.89 -25.49 -33.92
CA THR A 831 25.54 -24.20 -33.59
C THR A 831 26.17 -23.65 -34.86
N LYS A 832 25.89 -22.39 -35.18
CA LYS A 832 26.43 -21.64 -36.30
C LYS A 832 27.14 -20.41 -35.76
N ILE A 833 28.40 -20.26 -36.14
CA ILE A 833 29.19 -19.06 -35.87
C ILE A 833 29.50 -18.43 -37.21
N GLU A 834 29.16 -17.18 -37.42
CA GLU A 834 29.34 -16.49 -38.69
C GLU A 834 29.98 -15.11 -38.47
N LEU A 835 30.90 -14.76 -39.36
CA LEU A 835 31.68 -13.54 -39.30
C LEU A 835 31.60 -12.88 -40.68
N GLN A 836 30.98 -11.71 -40.74
CA GLN A 836 30.70 -10.97 -41.98
C GLN A 836 31.50 -9.67 -42.03
N ASP A 837 31.98 -9.31 -43.22
CA ASP A 837 32.54 -7.99 -43.58
C ASP A 837 33.77 -7.51 -42.77
N HIS A 838 34.29 -8.32 -41.85
CA HIS A 838 35.45 -7.95 -41.03
C HIS A 838 36.80 -8.22 -41.73
N LEU A 839 36.88 -9.26 -42.56
CA LEU A 839 38.12 -9.60 -43.30
C LEU A 839 38.27 -8.74 -44.57
N ALA A 840 37.18 -8.56 -45.30
CA ALA A 840 37.05 -7.68 -46.45
C ALA A 840 35.56 -7.46 -46.73
N LYS A 841 35.20 -6.30 -47.30
CA LYS A 841 33.82 -5.98 -47.64
C LYS A 841 33.24 -6.99 -48.63
N GLY A 842 32.18 -7.67 -48.23
CA GLY A 842 31.53 -8.76 -48.96
C GLY A 842 32.01 -10.17 -48.59
N LEU A 843 33.11 -10.33 -47.84
CA LEU A 843 33.60 -11.65 -47.44
C LEU A 843 32.93 -12.11 -46.14
N SER A 844 32.46 -13.35 -46.11
CA SER A 844 31.93 -14.00 -44.91
C SER A 844 32.57 -15.35 -44.67
N ALA A 845 32.70 -15.73 -43.40
CA ALA A 845 33.13 -17.05 -42.99
C ALA A 845 32.15 -17.59 -41.94
N ASP A 846 31.75 -18.86 -42.07
CA ASP A 846 30.84 -19.50 -41.12
C ASP A 846 31.28 -20.91 -40.73
N ILE A 847 31.09 -21.29 -39.46
CA ILE A 847 31.29 -22.65 -38.96
C ILE A 847 29.95 -23.14 -38.42
N ASN A 848 29.44 -24.22 -39.02
CA ASN A 848 28.20 -24.87 -38.62
C ASN A 848 28.50 -26.25 -38.04
N THR A 849 28.22 -26.47 -36.76
CA THR A 849 28.30 -27.78 -36.12
C THR A 849 26.91 -28.30 -35.81
N THR A 850 26.71 -29.60 -35.91
CA THR A 850 25.44 -30.26 -35.59
C THR A 850 25.71 -31.55 -34.85
N LEU A 851 25.14 -31.66 -33.65
CA LEU A 851 25.24 -32.82 -32.78
C LEU A 851 23.85 -33.45 -32.65
N PHE A 852 23.69 -34.68 -33.11
CA PHE A 852 22.47 -35.47 -32.89
C PHE A 852 22.64 -36.32 -31.63
N LEU A 853 22.06 -35.89 -30.51
CA LEU A 853 22.22 -36.57 -29.21
C LEU A 853 21.65 -38.00 -29.22
N SER A 854 20.66 -38.29 -30.05
CA SER A 854 20.03 -39.62 -30.18
C SER A 854 20.89 -40.66 -30.91
N SER A 855 21.77 -40.24 -31.82
CA SER A 855 22.61 -41.14 -32.65
C SER A 855 24.12 -40.97 -32.40
N ASN A 856 24.51 -40.02 -31.55
CA ASN A 856 25.90 -39.62 -31.28
C ASN A 856 26.70 -39.24 -32.54
N THR A 857 26.02 -38.90 -33.64
CA THR A 857 26.65 -38.46 -34.89
C THR A 857 26.97 -36.97 -34.83
N LYS A 858 28.16 -36.60 -35.32
CA LYS A 858 28.67 -35.23 -35.34
C LYS A 858 28.91 -34.81 -36.78
N ASN A 859 28.36 -33.68 -37.18
CA ASN A 859 28.69 -33.02 -38.44
C ASN A 859 29.23 -31.62 -38.15
N ALA A 860 30.20 -31.17 -38.94
CA ALA A 860 30.73 -29.82 -38.89
C ALA A 860 31.08 -29.38 -40.31
N LYS A 861 30.65 -28.19 -40.69
CA LYS A 861 30.90 -27.61 -42.01
C LYS A 861 31.52 -26.23 -41.83
N LEU A 862 32.59 -25.98 -42.58
CA LEU A 862 33.19 -24.67 -42.73
C LEU A 862 32.70 -24.04 -44.04
N GLY A 863 32.09 -22.87 -43.97
CA GLY A 863 31.62 -22.07 -45.09
C GLY A 863 32.48 -20.82 -45.29
N LEU A 864 32.74 -20.49 -46.55
CA LEU A 864 33.36 -19.23 -46.98
C LEU A 864 32.46 -18.61 -48.06
N GLY A 865 32.10 -17.35 -47.88
CA GLY A 865 31.23 -16.60 -48.78
C GLY A 865 31.87 -15.32 -49.28
N TYR A 866 31.54 -14.92 -50.49
CA TYR A 866 31.89 -13.62 -51.04
C TYR A 866 30.69 -13.05 -51.81
N LYS A 867 30.16 -11.93 -51.33
CA LYS A 867 28.92 -11.31 -51.82
C LYS A 867 29.15 -9.85 -52.21
N GLN A 868 28.91 -9.56 -53.48
CA GLN A 868 28.84 -8.23 -54.07
C GLN A 868 27.53 -8.08 -54.87
N PRO A 869 27.12 -6.84 -55.23
CA PRO A 869 25.84 -6.61 -55.92
C PRO A 869 25.63 -7.45 -57.18
N THR A 870 26.71 -7.82 -57.88
CA THR A 870 26.67 -8.57 -59.13
C THR A 870 27.17 -10.01 -59.03
N VAL A 871 27.83 -10.41 -57.94
CA VAL A 871 28.47 -11.74 -57.80
C VAL A 871 28.33 -12.24 -56.37
N ASN A 872 27.84 -13.47 -56.22
CA ASN A 872 27.75 -14.17 -54.95
C ASN A 872 28.37 -15.56 -55.09
N VAL A 873 29.46 -15.81 -54.36
CA VAL A 873 30.16 -17.09 -54.32
C VAL A 873 30.06 -17.65 -52.91
N ARG A 874 29.75 -18.94 -52.77
CA ARG A 874 29.78 -19.62 -51.48
C ARG A 874 30.39 -21.00 -51.62
N THR A 875 31.37 -21.27 -50.78
CA THR A 875 32.07 -22.55 -50.70
C THR A 875 31.85 -23.17 -49.34
N THR A 876 31.58 -24.46 -49.26
CA THR A 876 31.47 -25.20 -47.99
C THR A 876 32.32 -26.46 -48.01
N ILE A 877 32.96 -26.76 -46.87
CA ILE A 877 33.80 -27.93 -46.65
C ILE A 877 33.21 -28.72 -45.46
N ASP A 878 32.88 -29.99 -45.66
CA ASP A 878 32.48 -30.89 -44.56
C ASP A 878 33.73 -31.43 -43.84
N LEU A 879 33.79 -31.28 -42.53
CA LEU A 879 34.96 -31.58 -41.70
C LEU A 879 34.97 -33.02 -41.16
N PHE A 880 33.82 -33.70 -41.11
CA PHE A 880 33.71 -35.04 -40.51
C PHE A 880 33.34 -36.15 -41.51
N LYS A 881 32.63 -35.85 -42.60
CA LYS A 881 32.32 -36.84 -43.66
C LYS A 881 33.46 -37.05 -44.68
N GLY A 882 34.63 -36.51 -44.38
CA GLY A 882 35.74 -36.37 -45.33
C GLY A 882 35.60 -35.06 -46.12
N PRO A 883 36.73 -34.48 -46.57
CA PRO A 883 36.76 -33.17 -47.23
C PRO A 883 35.96 -33.23 -48.54
N THR A 884 34.70 -32.84 -48.49
CA THR A 884 33.86 -32.65 -49.66
C THR A 884 33.74 -31.15 -49.86
N PHE A 885 34.18 -30.68 -51.02
CA PHE A 885 34.13 -29.28 -51.42
C PHE A 885 32.85 -29.04 -52.20
N LEU A 886 32.03 -28.09 -51.76
CA LEU A 886 30.84 -27.67 -52.52
C LEU A 886 30.94 -26.17 -52.77
N GLY A 887 30.98 -25.76 -54.04
CA GLY A 887 31.08 -24.38 -54.48
C GLY A 887 29.84 -23.96 -55.26
N ASN A 888 29.21 -22.86 -54.86
CA ASN A 888 28.06 -22.22 -55.49
C ASN A 888 28.48 -20.85 -56.01
N ILE A 889 28.10 -20.51 -57.24
CA ILE A 889 28.33 -19.19 -57.82
C ILE A 889 27.01 -18.70 -58.40
N VAL A 890 26.66 -17.44 -58.12
CA VAL A 890 25.52 -16.74 -58.73
C VAL A 890 25.99 -15.37 -59.16
N VAL A 891 25.75 -15.02 -60.41
CA VAL A 891 26.08 -13.75 -61.03
C VAL A 891 24.79 -13.09 -61.49
N GLY A 892 24.62 -11.82 -61.15
CA GLY A 892 23.42 -11.06 -61.44
C GLY A 892 23.71 -9.69 -62.02
N LYS A 893 22.96 -9.29 -63.04
CA LYS A 893 23.00 -7.93 -63.58
C LYS A 893 21.64 -7.57 -64.21
N ASP A 894 21.14 -6.38 -63.88
CA ASP A 894 19.92 -5.80 -64.47
C ASP A 894 18.68 -6.74 -64.42
N GLY A 895 18.48 -7.42 -63.29
CA GLY A 895 17.37 -8.34 -63.07
C GLY A 895 17.59 -9.76 -63.62
N PHE A 896 18.62 -10.00 -64.43
CA PHE A 896 19.02 -11.35 -64.85
C PHE A 896 19.99 -11.98 -63.86
N LEU A 897 19.81 -13.26 -63.60
CA LEU A 897 20.60 -14.09 -62.70
C LEU A 897 21.05 -15.35 -63.43
N ALA A 898 22.31 -15.73 -63.28
CA ALA A 898 22.83 -17.01 -63.72
C ALA A 898 23.67 -17.60 -62.58
N GLY A 899 23.51 -18.87 -62.29
CA GLY A 899 24.25 -19.52 -61.22
C GLY A 899 24.45 -21.00 -61.45
N GLY A 900 25.29 -21.60 -60.60
CA GLY A 900 25.56 -23.02 -60.64
C GLY A 900 26.25 -23.48 -59.38
N ASN A 901 26.22 -24.79 -59.16
CA ASN A 901 26.92 -25.43 -58.06
C ASN A 901 27.77 -26.60 -58.56
N ILE A 902 28.84 -26.87 -57.84
CA ILE A 902 29.72 -28.01 -58.07
C ILE A 902 30.08 -28.64 -56.74
N SER A 903 30.00 -29.95 -56.65
CA SER A 903 30.39 -30.75 -55.50
C SER A 903 31.54 -31.68 -55.90
N TYR A 904 32.62 -31.66 -55.14
CA TYR A 904 33.84 -32.41 -55.39
C TYR A 904 34.23 -33.19 -54.13
N ASP A 905 34.36 -34.50 -54.27
CA ASP A 905 34.85 -35.36 -53.20
C ASP A 905 36.38 -35.41 -53.29
N ILE A 906 37.06 -34.80 -52.31
CA ILE A 906 38.51 -34.66 -52.31
C ILE A 906 39.20 -36.01 -52.02
N LEU A 907 38.54 -36.94 -51.30
CA LEU A 907 39.11 -38.26 -51.00
C LEU A 907 39.11 -39.15 -52.24
N ASN A 908 38.04 -39.11 -53.01
CA ASN A 908 37.87 -39.93 -54.22
C ASN A 908 38.32 -39.22 -55.50
N GLY A 909 38.72 -37.95 -55.42
CA GLY A 909 39.21 -37.16 -56.54
C GLY A 909 38.19 -36.92 -57.65
N SER A 910 36.88 -36.98 -57.38
CA SER A 910 35.82 -36.94 -58.39
C SER A 910 34.73 -35.90 -58.10
N ILE A 911 34.14 -35.33 -59.17
CA ILE A 911 32.97 -34.45 -59.08
C ILE A 911 31.75 -35.33 -58.81
N THR A 912 31.06 -35.07 -57.71
CA THR A 912 29.91 -35.86 -57.25
C THR A 912 28.58 -35.31 -57.74
N ASP A 913 28.44 -33.98 -57.82
CA ASP A 913 27.21 -33.33 -58.28
C ASP A 913 27.49 -31.96 -58.93
N TYR A 914 26.74 -31.60 -59.98
CA TYR A 914 26.74 -30.26 -60.57
C TYR A 914 25.36 -29.86 -61.11
N ALA A 915 25.03 -28.58 -60.94
CA ALA A 915 23.77 -27.98 -61.40
C ALA A 915 24.01 -26.57 -61.94
N ALA A 916 23.10 -26.11 -62.78
CA ALA A 916 23.09 -24.77 -63.35
C ALA A 916 21.67 -24.16 -63.28
N SER A 917 21.58 -22.85 -63.16
CA SER A 917 20.33 -22.10 -63.13
C SER A 917 20.45 -20.75 -63.82
N ILE A 918 19.36 -20.29 -64.43
CA ILE A 918 19.24 -18.97 -65.03
C ILE A 918 17.84 -18.44 -64.70
N GLY A 919 17.73 -17.16 -64.34
CA GLY A 919 16.45 -16.52 -64.05
C GLY A 919 16.43 -15.04 -64.35
N CYS A 920 15.23 -14.46 -64.39
CA CYS A 920 14.98 -13.05 -64.59
C CYS A 920 13.92 -12.60 -63.58
N ILE A 921 14.16 -11.48 -62.90
CA ILE A 921 13.31 -10.94 -61.84
C ILE A 921 12.90 -9.51 -62.23
N GLN A 922 11.58 -9.27 -62.24
CA GLN A 922 10.96 -7.96 -62.39
C GLN A 922 9.93 -7.72 -61.26
N PRO A 923 9.50 -6.46 -61.00
CA PRO A 923 8.63 -6.15 -59.87
C PRO A 923 7.28 -6.91 -59.84
N GLN A 924 6.76 -7.29 -61.02
CA GLN A 924 5.46 -7.97 -61.15
C GLN A 924 5.58 -9.48 -61.43
N TYR A 925 6.74 -9.96 -61.87
CA TYR A 925 6.93 -11.38 -62.20
C TYR A 925 8.39 -11.81 -62.12
N SER A 926 8.61 -13.11 -61.92
CA SER A 926 9.95 -13.71 -61.99
C SER A 926 9.92 -15.07 -62.67
N ILE A 927 10.95 -15.37 -63.45
CA ILE A 927 11.11 -16.61 -64.20
C ILE A 927 12.44 -17.22 -63.84
N ALA A 928 12.50 -18.53 -63.59
CA ALA A 928 13.75 -19.25 -63.39
C ALA A 928 13.71 -20.65 -63.99
N VAL A 929 14.82 -21.04 -64.62
CA VAL A 929 15.07 -22.38 -65.17
C VAL A 929 16.32 -22.94 -64.50
N GLN A 930 16.23 -24.18 -64.04
CA GLN A 930 17.31 -24.87 -63.33
C GLN A 930 17.47 -26.29 -63.84
N ALA A 931 18.72 -26.75 -63.96
CA ALA A 931 19.12 -28.10 -64.31
C ALA A 931 19.93 -28.69 -63.15
N THR A 932 19.44 -29.74 -62.50
CA THR A 932 20.00 -30.39 -61.30
C THR A 932 20.32 -31.87 -61.53
N GLN A 933 20.94 -32.53 -60.54
CA GLN A 933 21.37 -33.94 -60.58
C GLN A 933 22.30 -34.26 -61.75
N ASN A 934 23.43 -33.56 -61.85
CA ASN A 934 24.34 -33.68 -63.00
C ASN A 934 23.63 -33.40 -64.34
N LEU A 935 22.83 -32.34 -64.37
CA LEU A 935 22.02 -31.87 -65.51
C LEU A 935 20.98 -32.88 -66.05
N SER A 936 20.55 -33.87 -65.25
CA SER A 936 19.49 -34.79 -65.69
C SER A 936 18.07 -34.33 -65.37
N VAL A 937 17.87 -33.42 -64.42
CA VAL A 937 16.53 -32.94 -64.05
C VAL A 937 16.43 -31.45 -64.34
N PHE A 938 15.48 -31.06 -65.19
CA PHE A 938 15.19 -29.66 -65.50
C PHE A 938 13.93 -29.22 -64.77
N SER A 939 13.93 -28.01 -64.23
CA SER A 939 12.73 -27.37 -63.70
C SER A 939 12.63 -25.92 -64.15
N ALA A 940 11.45 -25.52 -64.59
CA ALA A 940 11.12 -24.14 -64.94
C ALA A 940 10.05 -23.63 -63.97
N SER A 941 10.20 -22.39 -63.50
CA SER A 941 9.29 -21.77 -62.54
C SER A 941 8.95 -20.35 -62.97
N TYR A 942 7.68 -19.99 -62.80
CA TYR A 942 7.12 -18.68 -63.12
C TYR A 942 6.29 -18.19 -61.94
N TYR A 943 6.51 -16.94 -61.54
CA TYR A 943 5.78 -16.29 -60.48
C TYR A 943 5.20 -14.98 -61.01
N HIS A 944 3.95 -14.68 -60.63
CA HIS A 944 3.28 -13.44 -61.00
C HIS A 944 2.49 -12.89 -59.83
N ARG A 945 2.69 -11.61 -59.52
CA ARG A 945 1.97 -10.92 -58.47
C ARG A 945 0.70 -10.30 -59.04
N VAL A 946 -0.46 -10.88 -58.69
CA VAL A 946 -1.76 -10.46 -59.21
C VAL A 946 -2.25 -9.19 -58.52
N ASN A 947 -2.05 -9.07 -57.21
CA ASN A 947 -2.34 -7.87 -56.43
C ASN A 947 -1.49 -7.78 -55.14
N SER A 948 -1.81 -6.84 -54.24
CA SER A 948 -1.09 -6.66 -52.97
C SER A 948 -1.13 -7.90 -52.06
N LEU A 949 -2.18 -8.70 -52.15
CA LEU A 949 -2.50 -9.82 -51.25
C LEU A 949 -2.40 -11.20 -51.91
N THR A 950 -2.18 -11.29 -53.22
CA THR A 950 -2.24 -12.56 -53.97
C THR A 950 -1.09 -12.68 -54.97
N GLU A 951 -0.37 -13.80 -54.87
CA GLU A 951 0.68 -14.23 -55.81
C GLU A 951 0.31 -15.59 -56.41
N VAL A 952 0.54 -15.77 -57.70
CA VAL A 952 0.33 -17.03 -58.43
C VAL A 952 1.66 -17.54 -58.92
N ALA A 953 1.90 -18.84 -58.78
CA ALA A 953 3.12 -19.50 -59.21
C ALA A 953 2.83 -20.79 -59.96
N GLY A 954 3.66 -21.08 -60.96
CA GLY A 954 3.69 -22.37 -61.65
C GLY A 954 5.11 -22.90 -61.71
N ARG A 955 5.29 -24.18 -61.44
CA ARG A 955 6.57 -24.89 -61.57
C ARG A 955 6.36 -26.15 -62.39
N MET A 956 7.22 -26.36 -63.38
CA MET A 956 7.24 -27.53 -64.22
C MET A 956 8.57 -28.25 -64.04
N THR A 957 8.56 -29.56 -63.76
CA THR A 957 9.78 -30.37 -63.59
C THR A 957 9.76 -31.56 -64.54
N TRP A 958 10.91 -31.84 -65.15
CA TRP A 958 11.12 -32.92 -66.11
C TRP A 958 12.47 -33.60 -65.88
N ASP A 959 12.47 -34.93 -65.79
CA ASP A 959 13.67 -35.76 -65.61
C ASP A 959 14.01 -36.51 -66.90
N THR A 960 15.19 -36.23 -67.45
CA THR A 960 15.71 -36.82 -68.69
C THR A 960 16.07 -38.31 -68.57
N LYS A 961 16.30 -38.83 -67.36
CA LYS A 961 16.66 -40.24 -67.13
C LYS A 961 15.44 -41.16 -67.02
N LYS A 962 14.23 -40.60 -66.88
CA LYS A 962 12.97 -41.32 -66.75
C LYS A 962 12.00 -40.91 -67.87
N PRO A 963 12.10 -41.50 -69.07
CA PRO A 963 11.29 -41.09 -70.22
C PRO A 963 9.78 -41.34 -70.08
N SER A 964 9.34 -42.09 -69.04
CA SER A 964 7.94 -42.42 -68.78
C SER A 964 7.29 -41.66 -67.62
N SER A 965 8.00 -40.76 -66.93
CA SER A 965 7.40 -39.93 -65.88
C SER A 965 6.77 -38.67 -66.48
N MET A 966 5.46 -38.50 -66.28
CA MET A 966 4.70 -37.30 -66.62
C MET A 966 5.45 -36.05 -66.16
N ILE A 967 5.48 -35.02 -67.02
CA ILE A 967 5.89 -33.67 -66.66
C ILE A 967 5.06 -33.25 -65.44
N ALA A 968 5.72 -33.05 -64.30
CA ALA A 968 5.05 -32.64 -63.08
C ALA A 968 4.86 -31.12 -63.14
N LEU A 969 3.62 -30.69 -63.37
CA LEU A 969 3.21 -29.28 -63.29
C LEU A 969 2.55 -29.03 -61.94
N GLU A 970 3.19 -28.21 -61.12
CA GLU A 970 2.69 -27.73 -59.84
C GLU A 970 2.23 -26.29 -60.01
N VAL A 971 0.97 -26.00 -59.69
CA VAL A 971 0.41 -24.65 -59.71
C VAL A 971 -0.06 -24.32 -58.31
N GLY A 972 0.39 -23.17 -57.79
CA GLY A 972 0.10 -22.72 -56.44
C GLY A 972 -0.34 -21.26 -56.42
N THR A 973 -1.21 -20.94 -55.46
CA THR A 973 -1.57 -19.56 -55.15
C THR A 973 -1.22 -19.28 -53.70
N LYS A 974 -0.64 -18.11 -53.44
CA LYS A 974 -0.30 -17.64 -52.11
C LYS A 974 -1.15 -16.41 -51.81
N HIS A 975 -1.99 -16.54 -50.80
CA HIS A 975 -2.78 -15.44 -50.25
C HIS A 975 -2.15 -14.94 -48.96
N PHE A 976 -1.89 -13.64 -48.89
CA PHE A 976 -1.51 -12.96 -47.67
C PHE A 976 -2.79 -12.65 -46.89
N LEU A 977 -2.89 -13.14 -45.65
CA LEU A 977 -3.97 -12.76 -44.75
C LEU A 977 -3.83 -11.29 -44.40
N ASP A 978 -4.95 -10.57 -44.47
CA ASP A 978 -5.01 -9.20 -44.00
C ASP A 978 -4.76 -9.20 -42.49
N LYS A 979 -3.72 -8.46 -42.08
CA LYS A 979 -3.25 -8.46 -40.69
C LYS A 979 -4.33 -7.91 -39.76
N ASP A 980 -5.22 -7.05 -40.26
CA ASP A 980 -6.29 -6.44 -39.46
C ASP A 980 -7.49 -7.38 -39.29
N VAL A 981 -7.66 -8.35 -40.20
CA VAL A 981 -8.75 -9.34 -40.17
C VAL A 981 -8.39 -10.56 -39.34
N PHE A 982 -7.11 -10.94 -39.29
CA PHE A 982 -6.63 -12.05 -38.44
C PHE A 982 -6.45 -11.64 -36.97
N VAL A 983 -6.21 -10.36 -36.70
CA VAL A 983 -6.10 -9.81 -35.34
C VAL A 983 -7.47 -9.55 -34.69
N LYS A 984 -8.50 -9.34 -35.52
CA LYS A 984 -9.91 -9.38 -35.07
C LYS A 984 -10.36 -10.82 -34.85
#